data_AF-A0AAT9QZ60-F1
#
_entry.id   AF-A0AAT9QZ60-F1
#
_cell.length_a   1.000
_cell.length_b   1.000
_cell.length_c   1.000
_cell.angle_alpha   90.00
_cell.angle_beta   90.00
_cell.angle_gamma   90.00
#
_symmetry.space_group_name_H-M   'P 1'
#
loop_
_entity.id
_entity.type
_entity.pdbx_description
1 polymer ?
#
loop_
_entity_poly.entity_id
_entity_poly.type
_entity_poly.pdbx_seq_one_letter_code
_entity_poly.pdbx_strand_id
1 'polypeptide(L)'
;MAAAVLSALAVTVTALPGVAHAAPGDTIHIIGGKRCDEKWLGKPYDRTPPNSGIPQDQYYSTNPRPDRYVYDNPAKAFDNLPGPSADEQAEAGNTDADVEKWDKRYEKTGDVEDKRKAIYARYGRHLDTAKNPTRDFSRWLDRWYIGNEVNNKKGAAFEARMVRQYSLIGPDWLCQVKIELRDKNGKVIATRDYDTYNKRTTDLGEFKSNGKHINKQLVNDRKILAHPDMKNARLNMFSGARTADNTLKKYKQLDEELRRARGTQRPQVKIRERIANGIPAYERNTYSKNYQVMNPRPGTGTFGPLNDAAWRSGKTPEEAKILQRQYEQNNARGAFMRGPGGVDFSTLELQYVGNPVKGKGLDYSMKAGYMPDPDTDPGWGGEAKMQLVSDSFFTWLALTPDKFWVNLNPDQPDRILDDAFASTDAGRILLEADLRMKHDFYKAMDPSTDLGRRYWAALPKENGYPCMPSLRNWIEPKPAKVREQDGGIYILDAPLRLQSTAESFSTPGAGEPICTPDETQTRQAQAIIDSMIVPAVEKQINTESQYADLRRVYKSRVAAEWVRQQDAAKPTDFRSIINSNNVKRWPLRAPNDKWNKNDLYERYVQIFKNGEFRYNVDTDHGVQIYIVGGVDFSKSPKRNITRVEFSLENPRLDTTTSTSTQTETGYGDTQTAFLGGGGSEKNPGKPDPKPTPTPTEPDPSPSKPDDDSSPTPSTPAPAPSDNGKPPAKEPDGDLADTGSDTPVGLLAALAATLAAGGAGLTWWMRRRRRSATN
;
A
#
# COMPACT_ATOMS: atom_id res chain seq x y z
N MET A 1 48.53 22.45 47.28
CA MET A 1 47.96 21.93 46.02
C MET A 1 47.64 20.46 46.25
N ALA A 2 46.37 20.19 46.54
CA ALA A 2 45.47 19.39 45.69
C ALA A 2 45.56 17.88 46.02
N ALA A 3 44.79 17.48 47.04
CA ALA A 3 44.47 16.09 47.33
C ALA A 3 43.26 15.66 46.48
N ALA A 4 43.42 14.56 45.76
CA ALA A 4 42.38 13.95 44.94
C ALA A 4 41.36 13.21 45.82
N VAL A 5 40.08 13.54 45.66
CA VAL A 5 38.96 12.80 46.23
C VAL A 5 38.37 11.93 45.14
N LEU A 6 38.54 10.61 45.26
CA LEU A 6 37.85 9.58 44.50
C LEU A 6 36.46 9.38 45.12
N SER A 7 35.43 9.99 44.53
CA SER A 7 34.04 9.67 44.85
C SER A 7 33.59 8.48 43.99
N ALA A 8 33.44 7.32 44.63
CA ALA A 8 32.79 6.16 44.05
C ALA A 8 31.30 6.47 43.85
N LEU A 9 30.91 6.79 42.61
CA LEU A 9 29.52 6.83 42.18
C LEU A 9 29.00 5.38 42.15
N ALA A 10 28.25 5.01 43.19
CA ALA A 10 27.42 3.82 43.18
C ALA A 10 26.42 3.95 42.02
N VAL A 11 26.65 3.20 40.94
CA VAL A 11 25.66 2.94 39.90
C VAL A 11 24.54 2.15 40.57
N THR A 12 23.50 2.87 41.00
CA THR A 12 22.22 2.25 41.33
C THR A 12 21.67 1.67 40.04
N VAL A 13 21.81 0.36 39.89
CA VAL A 13 21.03 -0.41 38.92
C VAL A 13 19.57 -0.15 39.28
N THR A 14 18.94 0.77 38.55
CA THR A 14 17.50 0.96 38.60
C THR A 14 16.89 -0.33 38.09
N ALA A 15 16.44 -1.18 39.02
CA ALA A 15 15.59 -2.30 38.70
C ALA A 15 14.44 -1.78 37.82
N LEU A 16 14.26 -2.40 36.65
CA LEU A 16 13.07 -2.25 35.83
C LEU A 16 11.84 -2.24 36.74
N PRO A 17 10.85 -1.34 36.53
CA PRO A 17 9.69 -1.28 37.41
C PRO A 17 8.97 -2.61 37.33
N GLY A 18 9.18 -3.44 38.36
CA GLY A 18 8.37 -4.62 38.62
C GLY A 18 6.91 -4.19 38.72
N VAL A 19 6.01 -5.10 38.41
CA VAL A 19 4.57 -4.90 38.54
C VAL A 19 4.31 -4.30 39.94
N ALA A 20 3.84 -3.05 39.99
CA ALA A 20 3.45 -2.44 41.25
C ALA A 20 2.32 -3.31 41.82
N HIS A 21 2.63 -4.05 42.87
CA HIS A 21 1.64 -4.88 43.55
C HIS A 21 0.61 -3.92 44.16
N ALA A 22 -0.67 -4.27 44.05
CA ALA A 22 -1.75 -3.51 44.69
C ALA A 22 -1.44 -3.34 46.17
N ALA A 23 -1.62 -2.13 46.71
CA ALA A 23 -1.40 -1.91 48.12
C ALA A 23 -2.50 -2.62 48.92
N PRO A 24 -2.19 -3.12 50.13
CA PRO A 24 -3.22 -3.68 51.00
C PRO A 24 -4.37 -2.67 51.21
N GLY A 25 -5.59 -3.09 50.86
CA GLY A 25 -6.80 -2.27 50.95
C GLY A 25 -7.29 -1.63 49.64
N ASP A 26 -6.55 -1.77 48.54
CA ASP A 26 -7.04 -1.37 47.21
C ASP A 26 -8.21 -2.28 46.77
N THR A 27 -9.13 -1.75 45.96
CA THR A 27 -10.36 -2.43 45.54
C THR A 27 -10.67 -2.27 44.05
N ILE A 28 -11.25 -3.31 43.45
CA ILE A 28 -11.71 -3.30 42.06
C ILE A 28 -13.22 -3.07 42.00
N HIS A 29 -13.63 -2.08 41.22
CA HIS A 29 -15.03 -1.79 40.94
C HIS A 29 -15.33 -1.98 39.46
N ILE A 30 -16.25 -2.89 39.16
CA ILE A 30 -16.78 -3.10 37.81
C ILE A 30 -18.08 -2.29 37.70
N ILE A 31 -18.10 -1.34 36.77
CA ILE A 31 -19.13 -0.31 36.66
C ILE A 31 -19.78 -0.36 35.28
N GLY A 32 -21.11 -0.34 35.27
CA GLY A 32 -21.91 -0.28 34.05
C GLY A 32 -21.88 -1.59 33.26
N GLY A 33 -21.75 -1.48 31.94
CA GLY A 33 -21.90 -2.59 31.01
C GLY A 33 -23.34 -2.82 30.57
N LYS A 34 -23.54 -3.08 29.29
CA LYS A 34 -24.80 -3.59 28.73
C LYS A 34 -24.58 -5.00 28.23
N ARG A 35 -25.60 -5.86 28.22
CA ARG A 35 -25.43 -7.17 27.57
C ARG A 35 -25.04 -6.97 26.11
N CYS A 36 -24.02 -7.71 25.67
CA CYS A 36 -23.45 -7.53 24.34
C CYS A 36 -24.47 -7.80 23.22
N ASP A 37 -25.33 -8.79 23.42
CA ASP A 37 -26.40 -9.16 22.48
C ASP A 37 -27.52 -8.11 22.41
N GLU A 38 -27.94 -7.54 23.53
CA GLU A 38 -28.89 -6.42 23.54
C GLU A 38 -28.31 -5.19 22.85
N LYS A 39 -27.06 -4.83 23.19
CA LYS A 39 -26.42 -3.63 22.64
C LYS A 39 -26.17 -3.73 21.13
N TRP A 40 -25.65 -4.86 20.66
CA TRP A 40 -25.14 -4.99 19.29
C TRP A 40 -26.03 -5.82 18.36
N LEU A 41 -26.88 -6.69 18.92
CA LEU A 41 -27.83 -7.54 18.20
C LEU A 41 -29.28 -7.13 18.48
N GLY A 42 -29.52 -6.13 19.34
CA GLY A 42 -30.85 -5.59 19.63
C GLY A 42 -31.85 -6.59 20.19
N LYS A 43 -31.38 -7.74 20.70
CA LYS A 43 -32.20 -8.74 21.38
C LYS A 43 -31.35 -9.57 22.35
N PRO A 44 -31.88 -9.94 23.53
CA PRO A 44 -31.20 -10.84 24.45
C PRO A 44 -31.28 -12.31 23.98
N TYR A 45 -30.28 -13.12 24.33
CA TYR A 45 -30.31 -14.57 24.24
C TYR A 45 -30.31 -15.19 25.64
N ASP A 46 -31.11 -16.23 25.88
CA ASP A 46 -31.27 -16.75 27.24
C ASP A 46 -30.04 -17.52 27.76
N ARG A 47 -29.18 -17.99 26.86
CA ARG A 47 -28.02 -18.82 27.19
C ARG A 47 -26.76 -18.32 26.50
N THR A 48 -25.64 -18.45 27.20
CA THR A 48 -24.30 -18.28 26.62
C THR A 48 -23.89 -19.59 25.92
N PRO A 49 -23.66 -19.59 24.59
CA PRO A 49 -23.27 -20.81 23.88
C PRO A 49 -21.94 -21.40 24.38
N PRO A 50 -21.73 -22.73 24.30
CA PRO A 50 -20.46 -23.35 24.68
C PRO A 50 -19.25 -22.87 23.85
N ASN A 51 -19.47 -22.52 22.59
CA ASN A 51 -18.46 -21.94 21.69
C ASN A 51 -18.31 -20.42 21.81
N SER A 52 -18.96 -19.81 22.82
CA SER A 52 -18.87 -18.38 23.08
C SER A 52 -17.50 -18.00 23.64
N GLY A 53 -16.90 -16.96 23.08
CA GLY A 53 -15.55 -16.53 23.44
C GLY A 53 -14.50 -17.08 22.48
N ILE A 54 -13.24 -17.06 22.92
CA ILE A 54 -12.10 -17.25 22.02
C ILE A 54 -11.57 -18.68 22.12
N PRO A 55 -11.56 -19.45 21.01
CA PRO A 55 -11.27 -20.90 21.06
C PRO A 55 -9.78 -21.27 21.13
N GLN A 56 -8.84 -20.33 21.28
CA GLN A 56 -7.39 -20.60 21.19
C GLN A 56 -6.56 -20.06 22.37
N ASP A 57 -5.53 -20.82 22.74
CA ASP A 57 -4.61 -20.53 23.86
C ASP A 57 -3.24 -19.97 23.47
N GLN A 58 -2.98 -19.72 22.18
CA GLN A 58 -1.74 -19.06 21.75
C GLN A 58 -1.73 -17.57 22.12
N TYR A 59 -0.57 -17.02 22.51
CA TYR A 59 -0.38 -15.59 22.78
C TYR A 59 -0.77 -14.73 21.56
N TYR A 60 -0.30 -15.10 20.37
CA TYR A 60 -0.60 -14.39 19.13
C TYR A 60 -1.13 -15.36 18.08
N SER A 61 -2.20 -14.98 17.39
CA SER A 61 -2.59 -15.68 16.17
C SER A 61 -3.12 -14.72 15.12
N THR A 62 -2.83 -15.05 13.85
CA THR A 62 -3.28 -14.32 12.67
C THR A 62 -4.36 -15.10 11.95
N ASN A 63 -5.30 -14.39 11.34
CA ASN A 63 -6.04 -14.92 10.21
C ASN A 63 -5.83 -13.98 9.01
N PRO A 64 -4.99 -14.38 8.04
CA PRO A 64 -4.60 -13.54 6.92
C PRO A 64 -5.67 -13.46 5.83
N ARG A 65 -6.89 -13.95 6.07
CA ARG A 65 -8.01 -13.76 5.15
C ARG A 65 -8.61 -12.38 5.39
N PRO A 66 -8.33 -11.37 4.54
CA PRO A 66 -8.96 -10.08 4.67
C PRO A 66 -10.47 -10.24 4.53
N ASP A 67 -11.19 -9.74 5.51
CA ASP A 67 -12.64 -9.64 5.52
C ASP A 67 -13.05 -8.16 5.46
N ARG A 68 -14.32 -7.87 5.23
CA ARG A 68 -14.86 -6.52 5.08
C ARG A 68 -16.05 -6.33 6.03
N TYR A 69 -16.23 -5.12 6.53
CA TYR A 69 -17.48 -4.72 7.19
C TYR A 69 -17.82 -3.29 6.83
N VAL A 70 -19.11 -2.98 6.80
CA VAL A 70 -19.59 -1.64 6.44
C VAL A 70 -19.91 -0.85 7.71
N TYR A 71 -19.55 0.43 7.72
CA TYR A 71 -19.94 1.37 8.78
C TYR A 71 -20.46 2.68 8.18
N ASP A 72 -21.49 3.24 8.80
CA ASP A 72 -22.08 4.51 8.38
C ASP A 72 -21.16 5.70 8.68
N ASN A 73 -20.93 6.57 7.70
CA ASN A 73 -20.05 7.75 7.81
C ASN A 73 -20.55 8.94 6.96
N PRO A 74 -21.76 9.46 7.23
CA PRO A 74 -22.35 10.52 6.42
C PRO A 74 -21.55 11.83 6.45
N ALA A 75 -20.76 12.08 7.50
CA ALA A 75 -19.85 13.24 7.53
C ALA A 75 -18.82 13.24 6.39
N LYS A 76 -18.44 12.07 5.86
CA LYS A 76 -17.50 12.00 4.72
C LYS A 76 -18.05 12.69 3.47
N ALA A 77 -19.38 12.78 3.32
CA ALA A 77 -20.00 13.47 2.20
C ALA A 77 -19.70 14.98 2.17
N PHE A 78 -19.25 15.55 3.29
CA PHE A 78 -18.97 16.98 3.47
C PHE A 78 -17.47 17.31 3.51
N ASP A 79 -16.59 16.40 3.11
CA ASP A 79 -15.12 16.54 3.26
C ASP A 79 -14.46 17.62 2.37
N ASN A 80 -15.24 18.31 1.55
CA ASN A 80 -14.85 19.51 0.80
C ASN A 80 -15.78 20.70 1.09
N LEU A 81 -16.51 20.70 2.20
CA LEU A 81 -17.31 21.82 2.65
C LEU A 81 -16.38 23.02 2.93
N PRO A 82 -16.59 24.20 2.32
CA PRO A 82 -15.83 25.41 2.65
C PRO A 82 -16.18 25.92 4.06
N GLY A 83 -15.26 26.69 4.65
CA GLY A 83 -15.53 27.35 5.92
C GLY A 83 -16.65 28.37 5.82
N PRO A 84 -17.42 28.57 6.90
CA PRO A 84 -18.53 29.52 6.91
C PRO A 84 -18.03 30.96 6.76
N SER A 85 -18.74 31.75 5.97
CA SER A 85 -18.71 33.21 6.09
C SER A 85 -19.29 33.67 7.43
N ALA A 86 -19.10 34.95 7.77
CA ALA A 86 -19.62 35.51 9.02
C ALA A 86 -21.16 35.39 9.11
N ASP A 87 -21.86 35.67 8.01
CA ASP A 87 -23.32 35.60 7.94
C ASP A 87 -23.83 34.16 8.06
N GLU A 88 -23.16 33.22 7.39
CA GLU A 88 -23.51 31.80 7.49
C GLU A 88 -23.25 31.23 8.89
N GLN A 89 -22.19 31.68 9.57
CA GLN A 89 -21.94 31.30 10.95
C GLN A 89 -23.00 31.89 11.89
N ALA A 90 -23.40 33.14 11.67
CA ALA A 90 -24.47 33.78 12.44
C ALA A 90 -25.82 33.08 12.24
N GLU A 91 -26.12 32.65 11.01
CA GLU A 91 -27.34 31.88 10.71
C GLU A 91 -27.30 30.48 11.34
N ALA A 92 -26.15 29.81 11.29
CA ALA A 92 -25.98 28.47 11.84
C ALA A 92 -26.06 28.46 13.37
N GLY A 93 -25.59 29.52 14.03
CA GLY A 93 -25.45 29.58 15.50
C GLY A 93 -24.16 28.92 15.99
N ASN A 94 -24.04 28.72 17.30
CA ASN A 94 -22.83 28.22 17.95
C ASN A 94 -23.12 27.44 19.25
N THR A 95 -24.37 27.12 19.54
CA THR A 95 -24.77 26.42 20.78
C THR A 95 -25.17 24.95 20.53
N ASP A 96 -25.27 24.17 21.61
CA ASP A 96 -25.81 22.80 21.53
C ASP A 96 -27.26 22.77 21.00
N ALA A 97 -28.06 23.77 21.35
CA ALA A 97 -29.44 23.91 20.88
C ALA A 97 -29.50 24.17 19.36
N ASP A 98 -28.55 24.96 18.82
CA ASP A 98 -28.46 25.21 17.39
C ASP A 98 -28.08 23.93 16.64
N VAL A 99 -27.09 23.18 17.16
CA VAL A 99 -26.69 21.89 16.59
C VAL A 99 -27.88 20.94 16.55
N GLU A 100 -28.60 20.78 17.66
CA GLU A 100 -29.77 19.89 17.76
C GLU A 100 -30.90 20.32 16.83
N LYS A 101 -31.16 21.64 16.72
CA LYS A 101 -32.16 22.20 15.79
C LYS A 101 -31.87 21.79 14.35
N TRP A 102 -30.64 21.96 13.89
CA TRP A 102 -30.27 21.65 12.51
C TRP A 102 -30.18 20.15 12.24
N ASP A 103 -29.69 19.35 13.19
CA ASP A 103 -29.68 17.88 13.05
C ASP A 103 -31.10 17.32 12.94
N LYS A 104 -32.04 17.74 13.80
CA LYS A 104 -33.45 17.29 13.73
C LYS A 104 -34.12 17.67 12.42
N ARG A 105 -33.79 18.86 11.89
CA ARG A 105 -34.27 19.28 10.57
C ARG A 105 -33.74 18.35 9.49
N TYR A 106 -32.43 18.11 9.46
CA TYR A 106 -31.81 17.18 8.51
C TYR A 106 -32.40 15.76 8.62
N GLU A 107 -32.61 15.23 9.83
CA GLU A 107 -33.23 13.92 10.03
C GLU A 107 -34.64 13.83 9.44
N LYS A 108 -35.38 14.95 9.41
CA LYS A 108 -36.72 15.04 8.84
C LYS A 108 -36.73 15.24 7.32
N THR A 109 -35.80 16.02 6.79
CA THR A 109 -35.83 16.50 5.40
C THR A 109 -34.86 15.76 4.48
N GLY A 110 -33.74 15.27 5.02
CA GLY A 110 -32.58 14.83 4.22
C GLY A 110 -31.85 15.97 3.51
N ASP A 111 -32.17 17.23 3.82
CA ASP A 111 -31.61 18.40 3.12
C ASP A 111 -30.14 18.65 3.51
N VAL A 112 -29.26 18.59 2.52
CA VAL A 112 -27.81 18.81 2.70
C VAL A 112 -27.48 20.18 3.29
N GLU A 113 -28.32 21.20 3.06
CA GLU A 113 -28.13 22.54 3.63
C GLU A 113 -28.42 22.57 5.13
N ASP A 114 -29.41 21.80 5.60
CA ASP A 114 -29.68 21.66 7.04
C ASP A 114 -28.49 20.99 7.73
N LYS A 115 -27.89 19.97 7.08
CA LYS A 115 -26.68 19.32 7.61
C LYS A 115 -25.47 20.26 7.60
N ARG A 116 -25.30 21.07 6.54
CA ARG A 116 -24.25 22.09 6.48
C ARG A 116 -24.33 23.06 7.65
N LYS A 117 -25.52 23.59 7.94
CA LYS A 117 -25.75 24.48 9.11
C LYS A 117 -25.46 23.77 10.42
N ALA A 118 -25.81 22.49 10.54
CA ALA A 118 -25.46 21.69 11.70
C ALA A 118 -23.93 21.52 11.88
N ILE A 119 -23.16 21.44 10.79
CA ILE A 119 -21.70 21.39 10.81
C ILE A 119 -21.12 22.75 11.22
N TYR A 120 -21.63 23.84 10.67
CA TYR A 120 -21.20 25.20 11.04
C TYR A 120 -21.52 25.55 12.49
N ALA A 121 -22.69 25.16 13.00
CA ALA A 121 -23.03 25.32 14.41
C ALA A 121 -22.04 24.58 15.34
N ARG A 122 -21.63 23.36 14.96
CA ARG A 122 -20.60 22.60 15.67
C ARG A 122 -19.24 23.27 15.62
N TYR A 123 -18.90 23.91 14.50
CA TYR A 123 -17.65 24.66 14.35
C TYR A 123 -17.62 25.90 15.24
N GLY A 124 -18.67 26.72 15.21
CA GLY A 124 -18.84 27.86 16.11
C GLY A 124 -18.73 27.46 17.58
N ARG A 125 -19.45 26.41 17.99
CA ARG A 125 -19.35 25.84 19.34
C ARG A 125 -17.93 25.43 19.71
N HIS A 126 -17.21 24.80 18.77
CA HIS A 126 -15.82 24.42 18.98
C HIS A 126 -14.90 25.62 19.19
N LEU A 127 -15.11 26.71 18.44
CA LEU A 127 -14.35 27.95 18.63
C LEU A 127 -14.57 28.54 20.03
N ASP A 128 -15.78 28.44 20.57
CA ASP A 128 -16.13 29.03 21.87
C ASP A 128 -15.71 28.17 23.07
N THR A 129 -15.77 26.85 22.92
CA THR A 129 -15.64 25.92 24.07
C THR A 129 -14.29 25.20 24.14
N ALA A 130 -13.55 25.11 23.03
CA ALA A 130 -12.26 24.40 23.04
C ALA A 130 -11.18 25.26 23.71
N LYS A 131 -10.34 24.61 24.53
CA LYS A 131 -9.22 25.29 25.21
C LYS A 131 -8.20 25.91 24.22
N ASN A 132 -7.99 25.26 23.08
CA ASN A 132 -7.11 25.70 21.99
C ASN A 132 -7.79 25.41 20.64
N PRO A 133 -8.74 26.24 20.20
CA PRO A 133 -9.54 25.95 19.02
C PRO A 133 -8.69 26.11 17.74
N THR A 134 -8.73 25.12 16.85
CA THR A 134 -8.25 25.32 15.49
C THR A 134 -9.18 26.27 14.71
N ARG A 135 -8.62 27.34 14.15
CA ARG A 135 -9.34 28.29 13.29
C ARG A 135 -9.29 27.92 11.80
N ASP A 136 -8.55 26.88 11.45
CA ASP A 136 -8.53 26.31 10.10
C ASP A 136 -9.73 25.37 9.97
N PHE A 137 -10.79 25.84 9.31
CA PHE A 137 -12.04 25.09 9.18
C PHE A 137 -11.84 23.73 8.50
N SER A 138 -11.10 23.68 7.39
CA SER A 138 -10.85 22.44 6.66
C SER A 138 -10.14 21.41 7.54
N ARG A 139 -9.19 21.87 8.36
CA ARG A 139 -8.52 21.01 9.35
C ARG A 139 -9.45 20.58 10.47
N TRP A 140 -10.30 21.48 10.96
CA TRP A 140 -11.33 21.16 11.96
C TRP A 140 -12.28 20.08 11.47
N LEU A 141 -12.84 20.31 10.28
CA LEU A 141 -13.81 19.45 9.60
C LEU A 141 -13.23 18.06 9.39
N ASP A 142 -12.03 17.97 8.83
CA ASP A 142 -11.41 16.68 8.53
C ASP A 142 -11.08 15.88 9.80
N ARG A 143 -10.54 16.53 10.84
CA ARG A 143 -9.92 15.82 11.97
C ARG A 143 -10.75 15.73 13.22
N TRP A 144 -11.63 16.69 13.47
CA TRP A 144 -12.48 16.71 14.66
C TRP A 144 -13.92 16.34 14.32
N TYR A 145 -14.44 16.76 13.17
CA TYR A 145 -15.80 16.37 12.77
C TYR A 145 -15.80 14.97 12.13
N ILE A 146 -15.30 14.85 10.89
CA ILE A 146 -15.22 13.57 10.14
C ILE A 146 -14.36 12.57 10.91
N GLY A 147 -13.18 13.03 11.32
CA GLY A 147 -12.41 12.59 12.48
C GLY A 147 -13.13 11.69 13.47
N ASN A 148 -13.92 12.34 14.31
CA ASN A 148 -14.57 11.68 15.44
C ASN A 148 -15.75 10.81 15.01
N GLU A 149 -16.44 11.13 13.92
CA GLU A 149 -17.48 10.25 13.39
C GLU A 149 -16.90 8.91 12.94
N VAL A 150 -15.81 8.90 12.18
CA VAL A 150 -15.09 7.66 11.81
C VAL A 150 -14.66 6.93 13.07
N ASN A 151 -14.07 7.63 14.05
CA ASN A 151 -13.66 7.05 15.33
C ASN A 151 -14.78 6.28 16.04
N ASN A 152 -15.97 6.86 16.08
CA ASN A 152 -17.07 6.29 16.81
C ASN A 152 -17.79 5.19 16.01
N LYS A 153 -18.08 5.46 14.73
CA LYS A 153 -18.91 4.57 13.89
C LYS A 153 -18.15 3.34 13.44
N LYS A 154 -16.89 3.48 13.02
CA LYS A 154 -16.04 2.34 12.61
C LYS A 154 -15.74 1.43 13.79
N GLY A 155 -15.36 2.00 14.94
CA GLY A 155 -15.10 1.24 16.17
C GLY A 155 -16.33 0.46 16.64
N ALA A 156 -17.50 1.11 16.68
CA ALA A 156 -18.76 0.46 17.02
C ALA A 156 -19.14 -0.68 16.05
N ALA A 157 -18.97 -0.47 14.74
CA ALA A 157 -19.24 -1.51 13.75
C ALA A 157 -18.27 -2.70 13.89
N PHE A 158 -17.00 -2.42 14.18
CA PHE A 158 -16.00 -3.45 14.44
C PHE A 158 -16.32 -4.26 15.72
N GLU A 159 -16.72 -3.60 16.81
CA GLU A 159 -17.16 -4.27 18.04
C GLU A 159 -18.39 -5.15 17.80
N ALA A 160 -19.41 -4.62 17.14
CA ALA A 160 -20.62 -5.39 16.78
C ALA A 160 -20.27 -6.65 15.97
N ARG A 161 -19.31 -6.50 15.05
CA ARG A 161 -18.79 -7.62 14.25
C ARG A 161 -18.08 -8.65 15.11
N MET A 162 -17.19 -8.25 16.03
CA MET A 162 -16.49 -9.18 16.92
C MET A 162 -17.46 -9.93 17.83
N VAL A 163 -18.49 -9.26 18.34
CA VAL A 163 -19.56 -9.88 19.15
C VAL A 163 -20.26 -11.00 18.37
N ARG A 164 -20.58 -10.78 17.08
CA ARG A 164 -21.16 -11.81 16.22
C ARG A 164 -20.20 -12.96 15.96
N GLN A 165 -18.97 -12.62 15.55
CA GLN A 165 -17.98 -13.59 15.11
C GLN A 165 -17.58 -14.56 16.21
N TYR A 166 -17.48 -14.10 17.46
CA TYR A 166 -17.08 -14.90 18.61
C TYR A 166 -18.27 -15.33 19.49
N SER A 167 -19.49 -15.15 19.00
CA SER A 167 -20.72 -15.49 19.71
C SER A 167 -20.73 -14.95 21.15
N LEU A 168 -20.32 -13.70 21.36
CA LEU A 168 -20.25 -13.04 22.67
C LEU A 168 -21.66 -12.61 23.11
N ILE A 169 -22.56 -13.58 23.22
CA ILE A 169 -23.99 -13.44 23.45
C ILE A 169 -24.40 -14.20 24.72
N GLY A 170 -25.60 -13.91 25.23
CA GLY A 170 -26.10 -14.54 26.44
C GLY A 170 -25.78 -13.74 27.71
N PRO A 171 -26.27 -14.22 28.87
CA PRO A 171 -26.21 -13.47 30.12
C PRO A 171 -24.79 -13.29 30.67
N ASP A 172 -23.79 -14.04 30.21
CA ASP A 172 -22.42 -13.95 30.74
C ASP A 172 -21.65 -12.74 30.18
N TRP A 173 -22.00 -12.22 29.00
CA TRP A 173 -21.23 -11.20 28.29
C TRP A 173 -21.80 -9.79 28.45
N LEU A 174 -20.99 -8.91 29.04
CA LEU A 174 -21.21 -7.48 29.07
C LEU A 174 -20.28 -6.78 28.09
N CYS A 175 -20.77 -5.72 27.45
CA CYS A 175 -20.04 -4.85 26.54
C CYS A 175 -19.94 -3.44 27.12
N GLN A 176 -18.84 -2.73 26.81
CA GLN A 176 -18.55 -1.38 27.29
C GLN A 176 -18.52 -1.29 28.84
N VAL A 177 -17.71 -2.15 29.45
CA VAL A 177 -17.58 -2.24 30.92
C VAL A 177 -16.43 -1.38 31.38
N LYS A 178 -16.67 -0.54 32.40
CA LYS A 178 -15.60 0.24 33.06
C LYS A 178 -15.11 -0.49 34.29
N ILE A 179 -13.80 -0.57 34.45
CA ILE A 179 -13.14 -1.08 35.66
C ILE A 179 -12.33 0.03 36.29
N GLU A 180 -12.59 0.30 37.56
CA GLU A 180 -11.84 1.24 38.39
C GLU A 180 -11.06 0.47 39.46
N LEU A 181 -9.76 0.76 39.54
CA LEU A 181 -8.95 0.43 40.70
C LEU A 181 -8.96 1.65 41.63
N ARG A 182 -9.45 1.44 42.85
CA ARG A 182 -9.50 2.47 43.89
C ARG A 182 -8.52 2.13 44.99
N ASP A 183 -7.84 3.15 45.52
CA ASP A 183 -7.02 2.96 46.70
C ASP A 183 -7.87 2.71 47.94
N LYS A 184 -7.21 2.36 49.06
CA LYS A 184 -7.86 2.15 50.36
C LYS A 184 -8.75 3.31 50.86
N ASN A 185 -8.58 4.52 50.33
CA ASN A 185 -9.38 5.70 50.67
C ASN A 185 -10.53 5.95 49.67
N GLY A 186 -10.72 5.04 48.70
CA GLY A 186 -11.74 5.14 47.67
C GLY A 186 -11.37 6.04 46.48
N LYS A 187 -10.14 6.56 46.40
CA LYS A 187 -9.69 7.38 45.27
C LYS A 187 -9.35 6.52 44.08
N VAL A 188 -9.85 6.88 42.90
CA VAL A 188 -9.55 6.17 41.65
C VAL A 188 -8.09 6.39 41.25
N ILE A 189 -7.32 5.31 41.19
CA ILE A 189 -5.88 5.31 40.84
C ILE A 189 -5.57 4.67 39.48
N ALA A 190 -6.52 3.90 38.92
CA ALA A 190 -6.53 3.48 37.52
C ALA A 190 -7.98 3.28 37.03
N THR A 191 -8.21 3.55 35.75
CA THR A 191 -9.51 3.33 35.10
C THR A 191 -9.30 2.74 33.73
N ARG A 192 -10.12 1.75 33.38
CA ARG A 192 -10.11 1.13 32.05
C ARG A 192 -11.51 0.78 31.58
N ASP A 193 -11.87 1.25 30.41
CA ASP A 193 -13.05 0.79 29.69
C ASP A 193 -12.65 -0.42 28.83
N TYR A 194 -13.31 -1.56 28.98
CA TYR A 194 -13.11 -2.75 28.15
C TYR A 194 -14.33 -2.95 27.25
N ASP A 195 -14.09 -3.29 25.98
CA ASP A 195 -15.16 -3.50 25.01
C ASP A 195 -16.02 -4.70 25.36
N THR A 196 -15.45 -5.74 25.97
CA THR A 196 -16.20 -6.89 26.48
C THR A 196 -15.68 -7.40 27.83
N TYR A 197 -16.57 -8.00 28.60
CA TYR A 197 -16.29 -8.66 29.87
C TYR A 197 -17.20 -9.87 30.05
N ASN A 198 -16.60 -11.03 30.33
CA ASN A 198 -17.34 -12.24 30.68
C ASN A 198 -17.44 -12.35 32.20
N LYS A 199 -18.63 -12.27 32.77
CA LYS A 199 -18.88 -12.36 34.22
C LYS A 199 -18.52 -13.71 34.82
N ARG A 200 -18.58 -14.78 34.02
CA ARG A 200 -18.35 -16.17 34.48
C ARG A 200 -16.87 -16.53 34.46
N THR A 201 -16.14 -16.13 33.41
CA THR A 201 -14.73 -16.48 33.24
C THR A 201 -13.76 -15.34 33.59
N THR A 202 -14.29 -14.16 33.88
CA THR A 202 -13.56 -12.88 34.06
C THR A 202 -12.68 -12.48 32.88
N ASP A 203 -12.96 -13.01 31.69
CA ASP A 203 -12.26 -12.63 30.47
C ASP A 203 -12.62 -11.20 30.07
N LEU A 204 -11.59 -10.41 29.77
CA LEU A 204 -11.68 -9.04 29.30
C LEU A 204 -11.35 -9.01 27.81
N GLY A 205 -12.08 -8.22 27.03
CA GLY A 205 -11.81 -8.03 25.62
C GLY A 205 -11.62 -6.57 25.27
N GLU A 206 -10.64 -6.30 24.41
CA GLU A 206 -10.36 -5.00 23.82
C GLU A 206 -10.30 -5.14 22.30
N PHE A 207 -11.08 -4.33 21.59
CA PHE A 207 -11.21 -4.34 20.15
C PHE A 207 -10.57 -3.08 19.54
N LYS A 208 -9.56 -3.27 18.69
CA LYS A 208 -8.84 -2.21 17.98
C LYS A 208 -8.96 -2.39 16.49
N SER A 209 -9.69 -1.49 15.82
CA SER A 209 -9.83 -1.56 14.36
C SER A 209 -8.53 -1.32 13.57
N ASN A 210 -7.48 -0.75 14.19
CA ASN A 210 -6.20 -0.37 13.55
C ASN A 210 -4.96 -1.13 14.06
N GLY A 211 -5.10 -2.04 15.04
CA GLY A 211 -4.00 -2.84 15.55
C GLY A 211 -2.91 -2.12 16.36
N LYS A 212 -3.18 -0.91 16.86
CA LYS A 212 -2.25 -0.14 17.72
C LYS A 212 -2.76 -0.05 19.16
N HIS A 213 -1.87 -0.27 20.13
CA HIS A 213 -2.15 -0.02 21.54
C HIS A 213 -2.12 1.47 21.89
N ILE A 214 -2.78 1.83 22.99
CA ILE A 214 -2.68 3.16 23.60
C ILE A 214 -1.87 3.03 24.88
N ASN A 215 -0.76 3.77 24.98
CA ASN A 215 0.16 3.68 26.14
C ASN A 215 -0.54 3.86 27.48
N LYS A 216 -1.42 4.87 27.59
CA LYS A 216 -2.18 5.14 28.82
C LYS A 216 -3.09 3.96 29.21
N GLN A 217 -3.72 3.31 28.22
CA GLN A 217 -4.55 2.14 28.45
C GLN A 217 -3.69 0.97 28.95
N LEU A 218 -2.55 0.70 28.31
CA LEU A 218 -1.64 -0.38 28.71
C LEU A 218 -1.09 -0.19 30.13
N VAL A 219 -0.78 1.04 30.53
CA VAL A 219 -0.35 1.35 31.91
C VAL A 219 -1.46 1.00 32.91
N ASN A 220 -2.72 1.30 32.59
CA ASN A 220 -3.85 0.97 33.45
C ASN A 220 -4.19 -0.52 33.42
N ASP A 221 -4.08 -1.19 32.26
CA ASP A 221 -4.22 -2.65 32.12
C ASP A 221 -3.24 -3.35 33.07
N ARG A 222 -1.97 -2.91 33.09
CA ARG A 222 -0.93 -3.46 33.99
C ARG A 222 -1.31 -3.34 35.46
N LYS A 223 -1.83 -2.18 35.90
CA LYS A 223 -2.24 -1.97 37.30
C LYS A 223 -3.45 -2.82 37.67
N ILE A 224 -4.48 -2.85 36.82
CA ILE A 224 -5.73 -3.55 37.08
C ILE A 224 -5.52 -5.07 37.08
N LEU A 225 -4.82 -5.62 36.09
CA LEU A 225 -4.62 -7.07 35.95
C LEU A 225 -3.65 -7.66 36.99
N ALA A 226 -2.83 -6.82 37.61
CA ALA A 226 -1.97 -7.21 38.72
C ALA A 226 -2.72 -7.34 40.06
N HIS A 227 -3.93 -6.79 40.17
CA HIS A 227 -4.70 -6.83 41.40
C HIS A 227 -5.13 -8.27 41.75
N PRO A 228 -5.09 -8.69 43.04
CA PRO A 228 -5.50 -10.03 43.46
C PRO A 228 -6.92 -10.43 43.02
N ASP A 229 -7.87 -9.50 43.04
CA ASP A 229 -9.25 -9.75 42.57
C ASP A 229 -9.34 -10.04 41.08
N MET A 230 -8.32 -9.67 40.31
CA MET A 230 -8.21 -9.90 38.87
C MET A 230 -7.32 -11.09 38.52
N LYS A 231 -6.93 -11.94 39.50
CA LYS A 231 -6.01 -13.08 39.29
C LYS A 231 -6.47 -14.08 38.21
N ASN A 232 -7.78 -14.20 38.00
CA ASN A 232 -8.36 -15.08 36.98
C ASN A 232 -8.61 -14.37 35.64
N ALA A 233 -8.54 -13.05 35.61
CA ALA A 233 -8.90 -12.26 34.43
C ALA A 233 -7.86 -12.42 33.33
N ARG A 234 -8.29 -12.70 32.11
CA ARG A 234 -7.42 -12.77 30.92
C ARG A 234 -7.79 -11.64 29.97
N LEU A 235 -6.77 -10.94 29.45
CA LEU A 235 -6.97 -9.88 28.48
C LEU A 235 -6.89 -10.43 27.06
N ASN A 236 -7.92 -10.18 26.27
CA ASN A 236 -8.00 -10.59 24.88
C ASN A 236 -8.08 -9.35 23.98
N MET A 237 -7.01 -9.06 23.28
CA MET A 237 -6.91 -7.98 22.30
C MET A 237 -7.28 -8.51 20.91
N PHE A 238 -8.09 -7.75 20.18
CA PHE A 238 -8.47 -8.04 18.81
C PHE A 238 -8.03 -6.89 17.92
N SER A 239 -7.29 -7.21 16.86
CA SER A 239 -6.83 -6.24 15.89
C SER A 239 -7.59 -6.42 14.57
N GLY A 240 -8.23 -5.36 14.10
CA GLY A 240 -8.89 -5.27 12.78
C GLY A 240 -7.92 -5.01 11.62
N ALA A 241 -6.66 -4.74 11.93
CA ALA A 241 -5.61 -4.48 10.95
C ALA A 241 -4.34 -5.26 11.32
N ARG A 242 -3.26 -5.06 10.55
CA ARG A 242 -1.96 -5.57 10.97
C ARG A 242 -1.52 -4.90 12.27
N THR A 243 -1.20 -5.71 13.26
CA THR A 243 -0.78 -5.32 14.60
C THR A 243 0.61 -4.71 14.50
N ALA A 244 0.79 -3.51 15.04
CA ALA A 244 2.09 -2.85 15.02
C ALA A 244 3.11 -3.64 15.88
N ASP A 245 4.36 -3.74 15.43
CA ASP A 245 5.40 -4.52 16.14
C ASP A 245 5.62 -4.02 17.57
N ASN A 246 5.54 -2.71 17.78
CA ASN A 246 5.62 -2.09 19.11
C ASN A 246 4.47 -2.53 20.05
N THR A 247 3.30 -2.83 19.48
CA THR A 247 2.11 -3.31 20.19
C THR A 247 2.33 -4.77 20.61
N LEU A 248 2.80 -5.61 19.68
CA LEU A 248 3.16 -7.00 19.97
C LEU A 248 4.20 -7.11 21.08
N LYS A 249 5.26 -6.29 21.02
CA LYS A 249 6.33 -6.28 22.02
C LYS A 249 5.83 -5.91 23.41
N LYS A 250 5.03 -4.84 23.52
CA LYS A 250 4.55 -4.34 24.81
C LYS A 250 3.54 -5.24 25.49
N TYR A 251 2.60 -5.82 24.74
CA TYR A 251 1.66 -6.78 25.30
C TYR A 251 2.30 -8.13 25.64
N LYS A 252 3.40 -8.50 24.95
CA LYS A 252 4.18 -9.70 25.29
C LYS A 252 4.86 -9.51 26.63
N GLN A 253 5.39 -8.32 26.87
CA GLN A 253 5.95 -7.96 28.16
C GLN A 253 4.89 -8.03 29.27
N LEU A 254 3.69 -7.49 29.05
CA LEU A 254 2.58 -7.60 30.02
C LEU A 254 2.17 -9.06 30.27
N ASP A 255 2.10 -9.89 29.24
CA ASP A 255 1.83 -11.33 29.37
C ASP A 255 2.87 -12.04 30.25
N GLU A 256 4.15 -11.80 29.99
CA GLU A 256 5.28 -12.37 30.74
C GLU A 256 5.29 -11.92 32.21
N GLU A 257 4.93 -10.66 32.47
CA GLU A 257 4.76 -10.12 33.83
C GLU A 257 3.63 -10.85 34.57
N LEU A 258 2.45 -10.97 33.96
CA LEU A 258 1.28 -11.63 34.57
C LEU A 258 1.49 -13.14 34.76
N ARG A 259 2.12 -13.82 33.80
CA ARG A 259 2.45 -15.25 33.91
C ARG A 259 3.38 -15.53 35.08
N ARG A 260 4.42 -14.71 35.24
CA ARG A 260 5.33 -14.80 36.39
C ARG A 260 4.61 -14.56 37.71
N ALA A 261 3.82 -13.48 37.80
CA ALA A 261 3.08 -13.14 39.02
C ALA A 261 2.05 -14.21 39.42
N ARG A 262 1.44 -14.90 38.44
CA ARG A 262 0.38 -15.90 38.66
C ARG A 262 0.90 -17.35 38.67
N GLY A 263 2.21 -17.57 38.50
CA GLY A 263 2.81 -18.90 38.49
C GLY A 263 2.26 -19.82 37.40
N THR A 264 1.97 -19.28 36.20
CA THR A 264 1.31 -20.04 35.12
C THR A 264 2.06 -19.95 33.80
N GLN A 265 2.02 -21.03 33.03
CA GLN A 265 2.54 -21.06 31.65
C GLN A 265 1.47 -20.67 30.62
N ARG A 266 0.20 -20.57 31.01
CA ARG A 266 -0.89 -20.19 30.11
C ARG A 266 -0.81 -18.69 29.81
N PRO A 267 -0.97 -18.25 28.54
CA PRO A 267 -1.02 -16.83 28.23
C PRO A 267 -2.15 -16.12 28.98
N GLN A 268 -1.81 -15.01 29.63
CA GLN A 268 -2.71 -14.13 30.37
C GLN A 268 -3.16 -12.94 29.51
N VAL A 269 -2.38 -12.60 28.49
CA VAL A 269 -2.75 -11.69 27.41
C VAL A 269 -2.73 -12.46 26.09
N LYS A 270 -3.74 -12.25 25.25
CA LYS A 270 -3.83 -12.82 23.91
C LYS A 270 -4.08 -11.71 22.90
N ILE A 271 -3.45 -11.79 21.74
CA ILE A 271 -3.69 -10.91 20.58
C ILE A 271 -4.20 -11.76 19.42
N ARG A 272 -5.32 -11.33 18.84
CA ARG A 272 -5.94 -11.93 17.66
C ARG A 272 -5.96 -10.92 16.54
N GLU A 273 -5.10 -11.14 15.55
CA GLU A 273 -5.05 -10.32 14.35
C GLU A 273 -6.01 -10.87 13.30
N ARG A 274 -6.95 -10.02 12.89
CA ARG A 274 -8.00 -10.29 11.92
C ARG A 274 -8.08 -9.08 11.00
N ILE A 275 -7.49 -9.18 9.82
CA ILE A 275 -7.60 -8.12 8.82
C ILE A 275 -9.08 -8.00 8.43
N ALA A 276 -9.73 -6.95 8.92
CA ALA A 276 -11.14 -6.64 8.71
C ALA A 276 -11.20 -5.18 8.27
N ASN A 277 -11.37 -4.96 6.98
CA ASN A 277 -11.35 -3.64 6.40
C ASN A 277 -12.72 -2.97 6.56
N GLY A 278 -12.76 -1.90 7.34
CA GLY A 278 -13.97 -1.11 7.52
C GLY A 278 -14.21 -0.23 6.30
N ILE A 279 -15.34 -0.43 5.62
CA ILE A 279 -15.75 0.33 4.45
C ILE A 279 -16.76 1.41 4.89
N PRO A 280 -16.46 2.70 4.68
CA PRO A 280 -17.42 3.76 4.98
C PRO A 280 -18.58 3.72 3.98
N ALA A 281 -19.80 3.69 4.48
CA ALA A 281 -21.02 3.96 3.72
C ALA A 281 -21.37 5.45 3.86
N TYR A 282 -21.47 6.15 2.73
CA TYR A 282 -21.88 7.54 2.64
C TYR A 282 -22.39 7.81 1.23
N GLU A 283 -23.29 8.78 1.10
CA GLU A 283 -23.80 9.23 -0.20
C GLU A 283 -23.12 10.54 -0.55
N ARG A 284 -22.53 10.62 -1.75
CA ARG A 284 -21.85 11.85 -2.20
C ARG A 284 -22.85 12.98 -2.47
N ASN A 285 -22.43 14.20 -2.17
CA ASN A 285 -23.21 15.42 -2.40
C ASN A 285 -22.33 16.56 -2.96
N THR A 286 -22.87 17.78 -3.05
CA THR A 286 -22.16 18.95 -3.60
C THR A 286 -20.90 19.35 -2.81
N TYR A 287 -20.76 18.90 -1.57
CA TYR A 287 -19.62 19.15 -0.68
C TYR A 287 -18.65 17.97 -0.60
N SER A 288 -18.84 16.94 -1.41
CA SER A 288 -17.94 15.80 -1.47
C SER A 288 -16.69 16.12 -2.28
N LYS A 289 -15.52 15.78 -1.73
CA LYS A 289 -14.23 16.00 -2.33
C LYS A 289 -14.04 15.18 -3.60
N ASN A 290 -13.45 15.82 -4.60
CA ASN A 290 -13.06 15.21 -5.87
C ASN A 290 -11.60 15.56 -6.14
N TYR A 291 -10.84 14.57 -6.61
CA TYR A 291 -9.44 14.74 -6.95
C TYR A 291 -9.25 14.70 -8.46
N GLN A 292 -8.54 15.68 -9.01
CA GLN A 292 -8.32 15.84 -10.45
C GLN A 292 -7.25 14.89 -11.01
N VAL A 293 -7.31 13.62 -10.64
CA VAL A 293 -6.38 12.56 -11.06
C VAL A 293 -7.12 11.37 -11.65
N MET A 294 -6.48 10.68 -12.60
CA MET A 294 -7.01 9.47 -13.26
C MET A 294 -8.41 9.67 -13.86
N ASN A 295 -8.70 10.87 -14.35
CA ASN A 295 -9.99 11.22 -14.93
C ASN A 295 -9.86 12.02 -16.26
N PRO A 296 -10.46 11.54 -17.36
CA PRO A 296 -10.33 12.18 -18.67
C PRO A 296 -11.03 13.53 -18.77
N ARG A 297 -12.09 13.79 -18.00
CA ARG A 297 -12.87 15.04 -18.12
C ARG A 297 -12.41 16.11 -17.13
N PRO A 298 -12.20 17.37 -17.53
CA PRO A 298 -12.01 18.47 -16.59
C PRO A 298 -13.22 18.63 -15.65
N GLY A 299 -12.98 18.97 -14.38
CA GLY A 299 -14.06 19.31 -13.42
C GLY A 299 -14.78 18.12 -12.80
N THR A 300 -14.68 16.92 -13.36
CA THR A 300 -14.98 15.68 -12.64
C THR A 300 -13.72 15.18 -11.93
N GLY A 301 -13.81 14.24 -10.99
CA GLY A 301 -12.63 13.73 -10.31
C GLY A 301 -12.81 12.30 -9.83
N THR A 302 -11.71 11.68 -9.43
CA THR A 302 -11.73 10.42 -8.71
C THR A 302 -11.77 10.67 -7.21
N PHE A 303 -12.18 9.65 -6.48
CA PHE A 303 -12.28 9.65 -5.04
C PHE A 303 -11.89 8.28 -4.52
N GLY A 304 -11.45 8.22 -3.27
CA GLY A 304 -11.05 6.96 -2.66
C GLY A 304 -9.97 7.15 -1.60
N PRO A 305 -9.67 6.06 -0.87
CA PRO A 305 -8.71 6.08 0.22
C PRO A 305 -7.30 6.47 -0.23
N LEU A 306 -6.87 6.12 -1.45
CA LEU A 306 -5.56 6.57 -1.94
C LEU A 306 -5.50 8.09 -2.08
N ASN A 307 -6.53 8.68 -2.67
CA ASN A 307 -6.58 10.12 -2.87
C ASN A 307 -6.60 10.86 -1.52
N ASP A 308 -7.41 10.37 -0.58
CA ASP A 308 -7.46 10.92 0.77
C ASP A 308 -6.10 10.82 1.47
N ALA A 309 -5.44 9.65 1.41
CA ALA A 309 -4.12 9.46 2.00
C ALA A 309 -3.05 10.36 1.34
N ALA A 310 -3.01 10.40 0.01
CA ALA A 310 -2.03 11.15 -0.75
C ALA A 310 -2.07 12.65 -0.43
N TRP A 311 -3.27 13.26 -0.44
CA TRP A 311 -3.43 14.69 -0.14
C TRP A 311 -3.31 15.06 1.33
N ARG A 312 -3.36 14.08 2.24
CA ARG A 312 -3.17 14.31 3.69
C ARG A 312 -1.74 14.07 4.16
N SER A 313 -0.87 13.48 3.34
CA SER A 313 0.48 13.08 3.71
C SER A 313 1.47 14.22 3.98
N GLY A 314 1.12 15.46 3.59
CA GLY A 314 2.02 16.61 3.67
C GLY A 314 3.01 16.65 2.51
N LYS A 315 3.49 17.85 2.18
CA LYS A 315 4.39 18.09 1.03
C LYS A 315 5.86 17.97 1.40
N THR A 316 6.21 18.12 2.67
CA THR A 316 7.58 17.98 3.17
C THR A 316 7.62 17.05 4.39
N PRO A 317 8.80 16.50 4.74
CA PRO A 317 8.97 15.72 5.96
C PRO A 317 8.53 16.46 7.24
N GLU A 318 8.81 17.76 7.34
CA GLU A 318 8.48 18.59 8.50
C GLU A 318 6.96 18.78 8.61
N GLU A 319 6.30 19.05 7.47
CA GLU A 319 4.86 19.15 7.42
C GLU A 319 4.22 17.82 7.83
N ALA A 320 4.67 16.70 7.24
CA ALA A 320 4.17 15.37 7.56
C ALA A 320 4.28 15.05 9.06
N LYS A 321 5.41 15.41 9.70
CA LYS A 321 5.60 15.28 11.17
C LYS A 321 4.60 16.10 11.97
N ILE A 322 4.29 17.33 11.55
CA ILE A 322 3.27 18.16 12.19
C ILE A 322 1.88 17.52 12.03
N LEU A 323 1.53 17.10 10.81
CA LEU A 323 0.24 16.50 10.49
C LEU A 323 0.03 15.19 11.27
N GLN A 324 1.05 14.33 11.34
CA GLN A 324 1.01 13.07 12.07
C GLN A 324 0.82 13.29 13.57
N ARG A 325 1.60 14.18 14.21
CA ARG A 325 1.45 14.48 15.65
C ARG A 325 0.05 14.97 16.00
N GLN A 326 -0.48 15.89 15.19
CA GLN A 326 -1.82 16.41 15.41
C GLN A 326 -2.90 15.35 15.16
N TYR A 327 -2.67 14.45 14.20
CA TYR A 327 -3.55 13.31 13.97
C TYR A 327 -3.56 12.35 15.17
N GLU A 328 -2.41 12.03 15.76
CA GLU A 328 -2.32 11.15 16.93
C GLU A 328 -3.07 11.69 18.14
N GLN A 329 -3.06 13.01 18.34
CA GLN A 329 -3.85 13.67 19.38
C GLN A 329 -5.36 13.40 19.23
N ASN A 330 -5.85 13.29 17.99
CA ASN A 330 -7.26 13.06 17.68
C ASN A 330 -7.60 11.58 17.44
N ASN A 331 -6.61 10.72 17.17
CA ASN A 331 -6.79 9.28 16.92
C ASN A 331 -6.76 8.46 18.23
N ALA A 332 -7.21 9.03 19.35
CA ALA A 332 -7.17 8.40 20.67
C ALA A 332 -7.99 7.09 20.78
N ARG A 333 -8.80 6.74 19.78
CA ARG A 333 -9.54 5.47 19.69
C ARG A 333 -9.07 4.55 18.56
N GLY A 334 -8.07 4.98 17.78
CA GLY A 334 -7.45 4.17 16.76
C GLY A 334 -8.38 3.76 15.61
N ALA A 335 -9.24 4.66 15.12
CA ALA A 335 -10.09 4.30 13.96
C ALA A 335 -9.50 4.73 12.63
N PHE A 336 -8.62 5.71 12.66
CA PHE A 336 -7.74 5.97 11.55
C PHE A 336 -6.51 5.07 11.71
N MET A 337 -6.07 4.43 10.63
CA MET A 337 -5.06 3.36 10.59
C MET A 337 -3.66 3.83 11.10
N ARG A 338 -2.63 3.82 10.25
CA ARG A 338 -1.29 4.35 10.58
C ARG A 338 -1.19 5.88 10.46
N GLY A 339 -2.26 6.53 10.03
CA GLY A 339 -2.35 7.98 9.87
C GLY A 339 -1.90 8.49 8.53
N PRO A 340 -1.95 9.82 8.32
CA PRO A 340 -1.57 10.44 7.05
C PRO A 340 -0.13 10.12 6.65
N GLY A 341 0.75 9.86 7.63
CA GLY A 341 2.13 9.43 7.40
C GLY A 341 2.33 7.91 7.32
N GLY A 342 1.27 7.12 7.29
CA GLY A 342 1.33 5.66 7.41
C GLY A 342 1.81 4.92 6.17
N VAL A 343 1.86 5.59 5.02
CA VAL A 343 2.17 5.02 3.70
C VAL A 343 3.49 5.58 3.19
N ASP A 344 4.38 4.70 2.74
CA ASP A 344 5.61 5.10 2.05
C ASP A 344 5.31 5.43 0.59
N PHE A 345 4.93 6.67 0.32
CA PHE A 345 4.62 7.11 -1.04
C PHE A 345 5.82 7.06 -2.00
N SER A 346 7.07 6.97 -1.49
CA SER A 346 8.24 6.80 -2.37
C SER A 346 8.18 5.48 -3.15
N THR A 347 7.48 4.47 -2.59
CA THR A 347 7.27 3.14 -3.17
C THR A 347 5.94 2.98 -3.91
N LEU A 348 5.14 4.04 -4.06
CA LEU A 348 3.80 3.97 -4.67
C LEU A 348 3.87 3.53 -6.14
N GLU A 349 3.23 2.42 -6.50
CA GLU A 349 3.22 1.90 -7.85
C GLU A 349 1.80 1.55 -8.31
N LEU A 350 1.43 1.95 -9.54
CA LEU A 350 0.17 1.55 -10.16
C LEU A 350 0.13 0.02 -10.34
N GLN A 351 -0.97 -0.62 -9.92
CA GLN A 351 -1.12 -2.08 -9.98
C GLN A 351 -2.37 -2.53 -10.73
N TYR A 352 -3.36 -1.67 -10.85
CA TYR A 352 -4.59 -1.99 -11.56
C TYR A 352 -5.20 -0.74 -12.15
N VAL A 353 -5.75 -0.86 -13.36
CA VAL A 353 -6.75 0.06 -13.89
C VAL A 353 -7.96 -0.73 -14.38
N GLY A 354 -9.15 -0.26 -14.03
CA GLY A 354 -10.42 -0.86 -14.44
C GLY A 354 -10.88 -0.37 -15.81
N ASN A 355 -11.98 -0.95 -16.31
CA ASN A 355 -12.54 -0.55 -17.60
C ASN A 355 -12.93 0.94 -17.60
N PRO A 356 -12.55 1.72 -18.62
CA PRO A 356 -13.16 3.02 -18.85
C PRO A 356 -14.68 2.92 -18.93
N VAL A 357 -15.38 3.69 -18.07
CA VAL A 357 -16.84 3.81 -18.12
C VAL A 357 -17.19 5.25 -18.46
N LYS A 358 -17.99 5.43 -19.51
CA LYS A 358 -18.43 6.77 -19.95
C LYS A 358 -19.10 7.54 -18.81
N GLY A 359 -18.69 8.78 -18.61
CA GLY A 359 -19.15 9.65 -17.54
C GLY A 359 -18.43 9.47 -16.21
N LYS A 360 -17.50 8.51 -16.09
CA LYS A 360 -16.83 8.17 -14.82
C LYS A 360 -15.31 8.27 -14.98
N GLY A 361 -14.64 8.68 -13.91
CA GLY A 361 -13.20 8.50 -13.76
C GLY A 361 -12.79 7.03 -13.72
N LEU A 362 -11.51 6.75 -13.96
CA LEU A 362 -10.98 5.39 -14.01
C LEU A 362 -10.94 4.80 -12.59
N ASP A 363 -11.37 3.55 -12.42
CA ASP A 363 -11.05 2.78 -11.21
C ASP A 363 -9.58 2.38 -11.28
N TYR A 364 -8.84 2.53 -10.18
CA TYR A 364 -7.44 2.13 -10.10
C TYR A 364 -7.07 1.64 -8.70
N SER A 365 -6.01 0.84 -8.64
CA SER A 365 -5.37 0.42 -7.40
C SER A 365 -3.87 0.58 -7.51
N MET A 366 -3.24 1.05 -6.43
CA MET A 366 -1.81 1.17 -6.31
C MET A 366 -1.33 0.37 -5.10
N LYS A 367 -0.11 -0.13 -5.18
CA LYS A 367 0.61 -0.69 -4.02
C LYS A 367 1.61 0.33 -3.48
N ALA A 368 1.83 0.32 -2.18
CA ALA A 368 2.92 1.02 -1.51
C ALA A 368 3.32 0.26 -0.25
N GLY A 369 4.55 0.43 0.21
CA GLY A 369 4.97 -0.02 1.53
C GLY A 369 4.24 0.75 2.64
N TYR A 370 4.01 0.09 3.77
CA TYR A 370 3.68 0.84 4.99
C TYR A 370 4.93 1.48 5.57
N MET A 371 4.80 2.68 6.12
CA MET A 371 5.87 3.28 6.92
C MET A 371 6.11 2.43 8.18
N PRO A 372 7.38 2.05 8.46
CA PRO A 372 7.70 1.27 9.65
C PRO A 372 7.41 2.03 10.96
N ASP A 373 7.79 3.31 11.02
CA ASP A 373 7.61 4.16 12.21
C ASP A 373 7.04 5.54 11.83
N PRO A 374 5.74 5.60 11.47
CA PRO A 374 5.13 6.84 11.01
C PRO A 374 5.07 7.92 12.09
N ASP A 375 5.13 7.57 13.37
CA ASP A 375 5.09 8.51 14.49
C ASP A 375 6.37 9.38 14.54
N THR A 376 7.52 8.79 14.16
CA THR A 376 8.83 9.48 14.12
C THR A 376 9.19 9.95 12.71
N ASP A 377 8.97 9.09 11.72
CA ASP A 377 9.31 9.29 10.32
C ASP A 377 8.09 8.99 9.43
N PRO A 378 7.14 9.95 9.34
CA PRO A 378 5.94 9.78 8.52
C PRO A 378 6.27 9.88 7.03
N GLY A 379 5.59 9.06 6.25
CA GLY A 379 5.59 9.14 4.79
C GLY A 379 4.91 10.41 4.30
N TRP A 380 5.40 10.96 3.19
CA TRP A 380 5.01 12.28 2.69
C TRP A 380 5.06 12.34 1.16
N GLY A 381 4.56 13.43 0.57
CA GLY A 381 4.65 13.68 -0.87
C GLY A 381 3.68 12.85 -1.72
N GLY A 382 2.68 12.23 -1.11
CA GLY A 382 1.72 11.37 -1.79
C GLY A 382 0.95 12.08 -2.89
N GLU A 383 0.60 13.37 -2.69
CA GLU A 383 -0.03 14.20 -3.74
C GLU A 383 0.83 14.25 -5.00
N ALA A 384 2.12 14.59 -4.87
CA ALA A 384 3.03 14.69 -6.01
C ALA A 384 3.21 13.34 -6.72
N LYS A 385 3.32 12.24 -5.97
CA LYS A 385 3.46 10.89 -6.55
C LYS A 385 2.18 10.43 -7.26
N MET A 386 1.01 10.74 -6.72
CA MET A 386 -0.28 10.43 -7.35
C MET A 386 -0.52 11.28 -8.61
N GLN A 387 -0.18 12.58 -8.54
CA GLN A 387 -0.22 13.47 -9.72
C GLN A 387 0.71 12.97 -10.82
N LEU A 388 1.95 12.58 -10.49
CA LEU A 388 2.89 12.04 -11.46
C LEU A 388 2.34 10.80 -12.19
N VAL A 389 1.75 9.84 -11.47
CA VAL A 389 1.13 8.66 -12.11
C VAL A 389 0.02 9.08 -13.08
N SER A 390 -0.88 9.95 -12.63
CA SER A 390 -2.01 10.42 -13.42
C SER A 390 -1.55 11.18 -14.67
N ASP A 391 -0.66 12.15 -14.49
CA ASP A 391 -0.16 13.01 -15.56
C ASP A 391 0.64 12.22 -16.59
N SER A 392 1.45 11.27 -16.14
CA SER A 392 2.17 10.36 -17.04
C SER A 392 1.18 9.52 -17.84
N PHE A 393 0.20 8.89 -17.18
CA PHE A 393 -0.84 8.10 -17.84
C PHE A 393 -1.53 8.89 -18.96
N PHE A 394 -1.90 10.14 -18.70
CA PHE A 394 -2.55 10.97 -19.71
C PHE A 394 -1.59 11.50 -20.78
N THR A 395 -0.34 11.81 -20.43
CA THR A 395 0.70 12.18 -21.41
C THR A 395 0.89 11.06 -22.43
N TRP A 396 0.96 9.81 -21.97
CA TRP A 396 1.07 8.63 -22.83
C TRP A 396 -0.17 8.38 -23.71
N LEU A 397 -1.35 8.84 -23.30
CA LEU A 397 -2.54 8.82 -24.15
C LEU A 397 -2.49 9.96 -25.18
N ALA A 398 -2.14 11.16 -24.74
CA ALA A 398 -2.23 12.37 -25.54
C ALA A 398 -1.24 12.42 -26.70
N LEU A 399 -0.07 11.84 -26.50
CA LEU A 399 1.00 11.78 -27.48
C LEU A 399 0.99 10.43 -28.21
N THR A 400 1.66 10.39 -29.35
CA THR A 400 1.80 9.19 -30.20
C THR A 400 3.09 8.43 -29.85
N PRO A 401 3.12 7.09 -30.01
CA PRO A 401 4.27 6.26 -29.62
C PRO A 401 5.63 6.66 -30.21
N ASP A 402 5.66 7.24 -31.41
CA ASP A 402 6.86 7.75 -32.09
C ASP A 402 7.56 8.89 -31.33
N LYS A 403 6.89 9.50 -30.33
CA LYS A 403 7.45 10.56 -29.48
C LYS A 403 8.06 10.05 -28.17
N PHE A 404 7.91 8.76 -27.86
CA PHE A 404 8.22 8.19 -26.54
C PHE A 404 9.68 7.81 -26.37
N TRP A 405 10.59 8.67 -26.77
CA TRP A 405 12.03 8.45 -26.66
C TRP A 405 12.73 9.76 -26.31
N VAL A 406 13.91 9.62 -25.72
CA VAL A 406 14.81 10.72 -25.39
C VAL A 406 16.18 10.43 -25.97
N ASN A 407 17.05 11.42 -26.03
CA ASN A 407 18.36 11.22 -26.62
C ASN A 407 19.34 12.27 -26.10
N LEU A 408 20.46 11.77 -25.59
CA LEU A 408 21.62 12.55 -25.20
C LEU A 408 22.79 12.24 -26.12
N ASN A 409 22.57 12.05 -27.43
CA ASN A 409 23.68 11.94 -28.37
C ASN A 409 24.25 13.35 -28.66
N PRO A 410 25.55 13.60 -28.39
CA PRO A 410 26.16 14.93 -28.53
C PRO A 410 26.20 15.46 -29.98
N ASP A 411 26.05 14.58 -30.97
CA ASP A 411 25.98 14.93 -32.40
C ASP A 411 24.55 15.26 -32.87
N GLN A 412 23.55 15.13 -31.98
CA GLN A 412 22.14 15.29 -32.33
C GLN A 412 21.43 16.30 -31.42
N PRO A 413 21.89 17.57 -31.36
CA PRO A 413 21.30 18.60 -30.49
C PRO A 413 19.83 18.92 -30.84
N ASP A 414 19.43 18.72 -32.09
CA ASP A 414 18.04 18.97 -32.53
C ASP A 414 17.11 17.78 -32.24
N ARG A 415 17.64 16.69 -31.70
CA ARG A 415 16.95 15.40 -31.58
C ARG A 415 16.94 14.91 -30.12
N ILE A 416 16.80 15.82 -29.15
CA ILE A 416 16.86 15.50 -27.70
C ILE A 416 15.58 14.83 -27.19
N LEU A 417 14.44 15.47 -27.43
CA LEU A 417 13.11 15.11 -26.93
C LEU A 417 12.06 15.94 -27.69
N ASP A 418 10.91 15.36 -28.06
CA ASP A 418 9.78 16.10 -28.66
C ASP A 418 9.33 17.26 -27.75
N ASP A 419 8.99 18.42 -28.31
CA ASP A 419 8.66 19.63 -27.52
C ASP A 419 7.42 19.47 -26.64
N ALA A 420 6.38 18.79 -27.14
CA ALA A 420 5.20 18.52 -26.33
C ALA A 420 5.59 17.57 -25.19
N PHE A 421 6.34 16.52 -25.47
CA PHE A 421 6.77 15.59 -24.42
C PHE A 421 7.70 16.26 -23.39
N ALA A 422 8.60 17.14 -23.84
CA ALA A 422 9.51 17.93 -22.99
C ALA A 422 8.79 18.87 -22.03
N SER A 423 7.55 19.28 -22.35
CA SER A 423 6.73 20.12 -21.48
C SER A 423 6.02 19.36 -20.34
N THR A 424 6.30 18.06 -20.17
CA THR A 424 5.66 17.18 -19.18
C THR A 424 6.68 16.59 -18.20
N ASP A 425 6.23 16.26 -16.98
CA ASP A 425 7.06 15.53 -16.02
C ASP A 425 7.49 14.14 -16.52
N ALA A 426 6.67 13.47 -17.33
CA ALA A 426 7.04 12.18 -17.91
C ALA A 426 8.25 12.30 -18.85
N GLY A 427 8.26 13.28 -19.75
CA GLY A 427 9.40 13.52 -20.66
C GLY A 427 10.66 13.93 -19.90
N ARG A 428 10.53 14.81 -18.90
CA ARG A 428 11.61 15.18 -17.99
C ARG A 428 12.22 13.96 -17.29
N ILE A 429 11.40 13.11 -16.69
CA ILE A 429 11.86 11.93 -15.94
C ILE A 429 12.60 10.96 -16.85
N LEU A 430 12.15 10.76 -18.09
CA LEU A 430 12.87 9.93 -19.05
C LEU A 430 14.26 10.49 -19.34
N LEU A 431 14.38 11.79 -19.62
CA LEU A 431 15.67 12.43 -19.94
C LEU A 431 16.61 12.55 -18.73
N GLU A 432 16.07 12.72 -17.52
CA GLU A 432 16.88 12.71 -16.29
C GLU A 432 17.37 11.31 -15.93
N ALA A 433 16.50 10.30 -16.05
CA ALA A 433 16.89 8.91 -15.85
C ALA A 433 17.91 8.48 -16.91
N ASP A 434 17.83 9.08 -18.09
CA ASP A 434 18.83 8.93 -19.12
C ASP A 434 20.22 9.32 -18.65
N LEU A 435 20.38 10.59 -18.27
CA LEU A 435 21.62 11.12 -17.73
C LEU A 435 22.12 10.29 -16.54
N ARG A 436 21.21 9.92 -15.63
CA ARG A 436 21.51 9.10 -14.45
C ARG A 436 22.06 7.73 -14.82
N MET A 437 21.51 7.09 -15.84
CA MET A 437 21.99 5.79 -16.29
C MET A 437 23.40 5.86 -16.85
N LYS A 438 23.75 6.90 -17.64
CA LYS A 438 25.16 7.05 -18.07
C LYS A 438 26.08 7.08 -16.85
N HIS A 439 25.73 7.93 -15.90
CA HIS A 439 26.51 8.11 -14.68
C HIS A 439 26.70 6.79 -13.92
N ASP A 440 25.64 6.00 -13.76
CA ASP A 440 25.73 4.69 -13.07
C ASP A 440 26.45 3.63 -13.90
N PHE A 441 26.34 3.67 -15.22
CA PHE A 441 27.09 2.81 -16.13
C PHE A 441 28.60 3.00 -15.96
N TYR A 442 29.05 4.25 -15.84
CA TYR A 442 30.43 4.58 -15.52
C TYR A 442 30.82 4.18 -14.10
N LYS A 443 29.98 4.43 -13.10
CA LYS A 443 30.27 3.97 -11.74
C LYS A 443 30.48 2.45 -11.67
N ALA A 444 29.72 1.67 -12.44
CA ALA A 444 29.89 0.22 -12.51
C ALA A 444 31.24 -0.21 -13.10
N MET A 445 31.86 0.65 -13.92
CA MET A 445 33.19 0.44 -14.49
C MET A 445 34.33 0.90 -13.56
N ASP A 446 34.07 1.55 -12.43
CA ASP A 446 35.13 2.13 -11.59
C ASP A 446 36.13 1.05 -11.10
N PRO A 447 37.44 1.12 -11.45
CA PRO A 447 38.45 0.14 -11.03
C PRO A 447 38.72 0.14 -9.51
N SER A 448 38.19 1.11 -8.75
CA SER A 448 38.18 1.01 -7.29
C SER A 448 37.25 -0.10 -6.77
N THR A 449 36.27 -0.50 -7.58
CA THR A 449 35.30 -1.56 -7.26
C THR A 449 35.75 -2.94 -7.75
N ASP A 450 35.23 -4.00 -7.14
CA ASP A 450 35.51 -5.38 -7.59
C ASP A 450 35.04 -5.61 -9.05
N LEU A 451 33.83 -5.15 -9.37
CA LEU A 451 33.26 -5.29 -10.70
C LEU A 451 34.11 -4.56 -11.74
N GLY A 452 34.45 -3.30 -11.47
CA GLY A 452 35.28 -2.51 -12.37
C GLY A 452 36.68 -3.09 -12.56
N ARG A 453 37.36 -3.57 -11.50
CA ARG A 453 38.67 -4.25 -11.65
C ARG A 453 38.60 -5.42 -12.61
N ARG A 454 37.61 -6.31 -12.42
CA ARG A 454 37.44 -7.48 -13.29
C ARG A 454 37.07 -7.07 -14.71
N TYR A 455 36.25 -6.01 -14.87
CA TYR A 455 35.88 -5.47 -16.17
C TYR A 455 37.11 -4.99 -16.95
N TRP A 456 37.92 -4.10 -16.37
CA TRP A 456 39.13 -3.58 -17.01
C TRP A 456 40.16 -4.67 -17.33
N ALA A 457 40.30 -5.67 -16.45
CA ALA A 457 41.22 -6.79 -16.67
C ALA A 457 40.77 -7.72 -17.82
N ALA A 458 39.48 -7.76 -18.13
CA ALA A 458 38.92 -8.64 -19.16
C ALA A 458 38.97 -8.03 -20.57
N LEU A 459 39.04 -6.70 -20.70
CA LEU A 459 39.01 -6.00 -21.99
C LEU A 459 40.17 -6.44 -22.90
N PRO A 460 39.95 -6.48 -24.23
CA PRO A 460 41.05 -6.70 -25.15
C PRO A 460 42.08 -5.60 -24.99
N LYS A 461 43.36 -5.94 -25.14
CA LYS A 461 44.46 -4.99 -24.99
C LYS A 461 45.12 -4.68 -26.32
N GLU A 462 45.47 -3.43 -26.53
CA GLU A 462 46.30 -2.97 -27.63
C GLU A 462 47.47 -2.18 -27.05
N ASN A 463 48.71 -2.57 -27.36
CA ASN A 463 49.93 -1.97 -26.80
C ASN A 463 49.90 -1.84 -25.25
N GLY A 464 49.35 -2.84 -24.55
CA GLY A 464 49.27 -2.85 -23.08
C GLY A 464 48.09 -2.05 -22.49
N TYR A 465 47.33 -1.32 -23.31
CA TYR A 465 46.15 -0.57 -22.88
C TYR A 465 44.84 -1.31 -23.18
N PRO A 466 43.86 -1.29 -22.27
CA PRO A 466 42.50 -1.73 -22.57
C PRO A 466 41.94 -0.98 -23.78
N CYS A 467 41.38 -1.72 -24.72
CA CYS A 467 40.87 -1.21 -25.97
C CYS A 467 39.36 -1.48 -26.08
N MET A 468 38.56 -0.43 -26.25
CA MET A 468 37.11 -0.54 -26.36
C MET A 468 36.55 0.56 -27.26
N PRO A 469 35.41 0.33 -27.93
CA PRO A 469 34.76 1.37 -28.72
C PRO A 469 34.09 2.40 -27.81
N SER A 470 33.73 3.55 -28.38
CA SER A 470 32.73 4.42 -27.76
C SER A 470 31.37 3.71 -27.74
N LEU A 471 30.54 4.02 -26.74
CA LEU A 471 29.31 3.27 -26.47
C LEU A 471 28.08 4.18 -26.46
N ARG A 472 27.01 3.68 -27.06
CA ARG A 472 25.65 4.17 -26.84
C ARG A 472 24.94 3.22 -25.90
N ASN A 473 24.52 3.76 -24.76
CA ASN A 473 23.69 3.06 -23.79
C ASN A 473 22.25 3.57 -23.87
N TRP A 474 21.22 2.77 -23.59
CA TRP A 474 19.82 3.21 -23.42
C TRP A 474 18.95 2.28 -22.59
N ILE A 475 18.00 2.86 -21.84
CA ILE A 475 16.97 2.09 -21.14
C ILE A 475 15.80 1.89 -22.09
N GLU A 476 15.28 0.67 -22.17
CA GLU A 476 14.04 0.35 -22.86
C GLU A 476 13.09 -0.51 -22.01
N PRO A 477 11.78 -0.51 -22.27
CA PRO A 477 10.82 -1.42 -21.66
C PRO A 477 11.07 -2.92 -21.96
N LYS A 478 11.15 -3.76 -20.92
CA LYS A 478 10.92 -5.21 -21.07
C LYS A 478 9.43 -5.52 -21.06
N PRO A 479 8.99 -6.68 -21.61
CA PRO A 479 7.59 -7.08 -21.56
C PRO A 479 7.01 -7.02 -20.14
N ALA A 480 5.98 -6.20 -19.94
CA ALA A 480 5.28 -6.12 -18.67
C ALA A 480 4.49 -7.42 -18.41
N LYS A 481 4.59 -7.98 -17.20
CA LYS A 481 3.78 -9.13 -16.77
C LYS A 481 2.41 -8.60 -16.33
N VAL A 482 1.37 -8.94 -17.08
CA VAL A 482 0.01 -8.43 -16.85
C VAL A 482 -1.02 -9.54 -16.76
N ARG A 483 -2.18 -9.21 -16.19
CA ARG A 483 -3.38 -10.04 -16.27
C ARG A 483 -4.57 -9.17 -16.62
N GLU A 484 -5.25 -9.48 -17.71
CA GLU A 484 -6.53 -8.84 -18.03
C GLU A 484 -7.67 -9.69 -17.46
N GLN A 485 -8.47 -9.10 -16.57
CA GLN A 485 -9.56 -9.79 -15.87
C GLN A 485 -10.57 -8.79 -15.31
N ASP A 486 -11.84 -9.19 -15.23
CA ASP A 486 -12.93 -8.40 -14.62
C ASP A 486 -13.09 -7.02 -15.25
N GLY A 487 -12.82 -6.93 -16.55
CA GLY A 487 -12.86 -5.67 -17.31
C GLY A 487 -11.71 -4.72 -17.01
N GLY A 488 -10.68 -5.12 -16.26
CA GLY A 488 -9.49 -4.30 -16.00
C GLY A 488 -8.19 -5.03 -16.35
N ILE A 489 -7.08 -4.33 -16.13
CA ILE A 489 -5.73 -4.87 -16.27
C ILE A 489 -4.98 -4.76 -14.94
N TYR A 490 -4.41 -5.88 -14.49
CA TYR A 490 -3.49 -5.98 -13.38
C TYR A 490 -2.06 -5.89 -13.92
N ILE A 491 -1.25 -4.99 -13.38
CA ILE A 491 0.14 -4.74 -13.76
C ILE A 491 1.04 -5.32 -12.67
N LEU A 492 1.46 -6.57 -12.86
CA LEU A 492 2.17 -7.37 -11.85
C LEU A 492 3.64 -7.02 -11.81
N ASP A 493 4.24 -6.89 -13.00
CA ASP A 493 5.62 -6.49 -13.17
C ASP A 493 5.79 -5.67 -14.45
N ALA A 494 6.74 -4.73 -14.44
CA ALA A 494 7.05 -3.87 -15.57
C ALA A 494 8.56 -3.57 -15.55
N PRO A 495 9.40 -4.57 -15.87
CA PRO A 495 10.84 -4.41 -15.77
C PRO A 495 11.40 -3.58 -16.92
N LEU A 496 12.54 -2.94 -16.67
CA LEU A 496 13.28 -2.17 -17.66
C LEU A 496 14.55 -2.95 -18.07
N ARG A 497 14.96 -2.78 -19.33
CA ARG A 497 16.20 -3.32 -19.89
C ARG A 497 17.18 -2.19 -20.11
N LEU A 498 18.45 -2.46 -19.83
CA LEU A 498 19.55 -1.64 -20.34
C LEU A 498 20.09 -2.26 -21.62
N GLN A 499 20.23 -1.44 -22.65
CA GLN A 499 20.88 -1.74 -23.91
C GLN A 499 22.20 -0.97 -23.99
N SER A 500 23.20 -1.59 -24.62
CA SER A 500 24.50 -0.99 -24.88
C SER A 500 24.99 -1.46 -26.25
N THR A 501 25.55 -0.56 -27.05
CA THR A 501 26.17 -0.91 -28.32
C THR A 501 27.31 0.04 -28.65
N ALA A 502 28.27 -0.42 -29.45
CA ALA A 502 29.31 0.45 -29.99
C ALA A 502 28.70 1.53 -30.90
N GLU A 503 29.08 2.78 -30.70
CA GLU A 503 28.69 3.92 -31.54
C GLU A 503 29.88 4.87 -31.70
N SER A 504 30.06 5.42 -32.90
CA SER A 504 31.05 6.46 -33.16
C SER A 504 30.41 7.84 -33.04
N PHE A 505 31.15 8.79 -32.47
CA PHE A 505 30.72 10.17 -32.31
C PHE A 505 31.62 11.12 -33.10
N SER A 506 31.03 12.13 -33.74
CA SER A 506 31.76 13.21 -34.40
C SER A 506 32.22 14.28 -33.41
N THR A 507 31.46 14.47 -32.33
CA THR A 507 31.82 15.32 -31.21
C THR A 507 33.01 14.69 -30.48
N PRO A 508 34.13 15.40 -30.31
CA PRO A 508 35.25 14.88 -29.55
C PRO A 508 34.86 14.63 -28.09
N GLY A 509 35.11 13.40 -27.62
CA GLY A 509 35.00 13.05 -26.21
C GLY A 509 36.21 13.55 -25.41
N ALA A 510 36.18 13.31 -24.10
CA ALA A 510 37.32 13.64 -23.23
C ALA A 510 38.53 12.71 -23.47
N GLY A 511 39.71 13.31 -23.60
CA GLY A 511 40.98 12.59 -23.74
C GLY A 511 41.29 12.18 -25.19
N GLU A 512 42.53 11.73 -25.41
CA GLU A 512 42.96 11.18 -26.70
C GLU A 512 42.50 9.71 -26.83
N PRO A 513 42.02 9.28 -28.02
CA PRO A 513 41.70 7.87 -28.27
C PRO A 513 42.93 6.98 -28.05
N ILE A 514 42.81 6.03 -27.11
CA ILE A 514 43.92 5.16 -26.67
C ILE A 514 44.20 4.05 -27.69
N CYS A 515 43.15 3.63 -28.39
CA CYS A 515 43.22 2.67 -29.47
C CYS A 515 42.10 2.95 -30.48
N THR A 516 42.19 2.30 -31.65
CA THR A 516 41.09 2.22 -32.61
C THR A 516 40.72 0.75 -32.75
N PRO A 517 39.75 0.25 -31.95
CA PRO A 517 39.46 -1.19 -31.92
C PRO A 517 39.01 -1.67 -33.30
N ASP A 518 39.55 -2.80 -33.74
CA ASP A 518 39.02 -3.52 -34.88
C ASP A 518 37.66 -4.17 -34.57
N GLU A 519 37.04 -4.81 -35.56
CA GLU A 519 35.73 -5.44 -35.42
C GLU A 519 35.73 -6.59 -34.37
N THR A 520 36.86 -7.29 -34.22
CA THR A 520 37.00 -8.40 -33.27
C THR A 520 37.16 -7.88 -31.85
N GLN A 521 38.01 -6.88 -31.64
CA GLN A 521 38.18 -6.21 -30.35
C GLN A 521 36.87 -5.52 -29.92
N THR A 522 36.15 -4.89 -30.86
CA THR A 522 34.82 -4.30 -30.63
C THR A 522 33.82 -5.35 -30.13
N ARG A 523 33.73 -6.51 -30.80
CA ARG A 523 32.87 -7.63 -30.36
C ARG A 523 33.25 -8.17 -29.00
N GLN A 524 34.55 -8.33 -28.73
CA GLN A 524 35.05 -8.83 -27.44
C GLN A 524 34.72 -7.86 -26.30
N ALA A 525 35.00 -6.57 -26.49
CA ALA A 525 34.65 -5.52 -25.51
C ALA A 525 33.14 -5.47 -25.26
N GLN A 526 32.30 -5.56 -26.31
CA GLN A 526 30.85 -5.60 -26.17
C GLN A 526 30.38 -6.80 -25.35
N ALA A 527 30.91 -8.00 -25.61
CA ALA A 527 30.55 -9.21 -24.84
C ALA A 527 30.90 -9.09 -23.34
N ILE A 528 31.98 -8.39 -23.02
CA ILE A 528 32.38 -8.10 -21.64
C ILE A 528 31.42 -7.10 -20.99
N ILE A 529 31.06 -6.04 -21.70
CA ILE A 529 30.06 -5.06 -21.24
C ILE A 529 28.71 -5.74 -20.96
N ASP A 530 28.24 -6.57 -21.89
CA ASP A 530 26.95 -7.25 -21.81
C ASP A 530 26.89 -8.27 -20.66
N SER A 531 28.01 -8.91 -20.34
CA SER A 531 28.09 -9.92 -19.28
C SER A 531 28.37 -9.35 -17.90
N MET A 532 29.02 -8.19 -17.80
CA MET A 532 29.51 -7.63 -16.53
C MET A 532 28.80 -6.34 -16.12
N ILE A 533 28.75 -5.35 -17.01
CA ILE A 533 28.29 -4.00 -16.69
C ILE A 533 26.77 -3.89 -16.84
N VAL A 534 26.24 -4.33 -17.99
CA VAL A 534 24.80 -4.25 -18.29
C VAL A 534 23.93 -4.87 -17.17
N PRO A 535 24.21 -6.09 -16.67
CA PRO A 535 23.37 -6.69 -15.62
C PRO A 535 23.43 -5.93 -14.29
N ALA A 536 24.58 -5.34 -13.95
CA ALA A 536 24.77 -4.59 -12.70
C ALA A 536 23.98 -3.27 -12.71
N VAL A 537 23.99 -2.56 -13.84
CA VAL A 537 23.28 -1.28 -14.00
C VAL A 537 21.80 -1.51 -14.24
N GLU A 538 21.43 -2.54 -15.02
CA GLU A 538 20.02 -2.95 -15.19
C GLU A 538 19.37 -3.30 -13.85
N LYS A 539 20.10 -3.99 -12.96
CA LYS A 539 19.64 -4.22 -11.58
C LYS A 539 19.37 -2.90 -10.86
N GLN A 540 20.30 -1.93 -10.93
CA GLN A 540 20.12 -0.63 -10.29
C GLN A 540 18.88 0.12 -10.83
N ILE A 541 18.68 0.12 -12.15
CA ILE A 541 17.50 0.71 -12.80
C ILE A 541 16.20 0.09 -12.26
N ASN A 542 16.19 -1.21 -12.00
CA ASN A 542 15.00 -1.92 -11.54
C ASN A 542 14.79 -1.88 -10.01
N THR A 543 15.83 -1.62 -9.20
CA THR A 543 15.74 -1.73 -7.73
C THR A 543 16.01 -0.43 -6.97
N GLU A 544 16.88 0.44 -7.46
CA GLU A 544 17.31 1.62 -6.69
C GLU A 544 16.25 2.72 -6.69
N SER A 545 16.21 3.50 -5.60
CA SER A 545 15.22 4.55 -5.38
C SER A 545 15.32 5.70 -6.37
N GLN A 546 16.52 6.00 -6.87
CA GLN A 546 16.75 7.05 -7.87
C GLN A 546 16.04 6.81 -9.23
N TYR A 547 15.65 5.56 -9.53
CA TYR A 547 14.87 5.20 -10.71
C TYR A 547 13.38 4.92 -10.41
N ALA A 548 12.91 5.16 -9.17
CA ALA A 548 11.54 4.86 -8.78
C ALA A 548 10.51 5.64 -9.61
N ASP A 549 10.79 6.91 -9.92
CA ASP A 549 9.90 7.72 -10.77
C ASP A 549 9.87 7.22 -12.23
N LEU A 550 11.00 6.72 -12.77
CA LEU A 550 11.02 6.10 -14.10
C LEU A 550 10.13 4.85 -14.14
N ARG A 551 10.23 3.97 -13.12
CA ARG A 551 9.38 2.77 -13.02
C ARG A 551 7.89 3.12 -12.87
N ARG A 552 7.58 4.18 -12.12
CA ARG A 552 6.22 4.72 -11.94
C ARG A 552 5.64 5.26 -13.25
N VAL A 553 6.45 5.99 -14.01
CA VAL A 553 6.13 6.50 -15.35
C VAL A 553 5.90 5.34 -16.33
N TYR A 554 6.73 4.28 -16.29
CA TYR A 554 6.58 3.10 -17.14
C TYR A 554 5.28 2.32 -16.85
N LYS A 555 4.94 2.07 -15.59
CA LYS A 555 3.65 1.41 -15.27
C LYS A 555 2.45 2.21 -15.75
N SER A 556 2.55 3.54 -15.75
CA SER A 556 1.52 4.41 -16.32
C SER A 556 1.41 4.27 -17.84
N ARG A 557 2.52 4.01 -18.56
CA ARG A 557 2.53 3.71 -20.00
C ARG A 557 1.79 2.42 -20.32
N VAL A 558 2.04 1.37 -19.53
CA VAL A 558 1.35 0.06 -19.68
C VAL A 558 -0.17 0.24 -19.51
N ALA A 559 -0.60 0.96 -18.49
CA ALA A 559 -2.01 1.27 -18.27
C ALA A 559 -2.62 2.11 -19.41
N ALA A 560 -1.90 3.15 -19.87
CA ALA A 560 -2.35 4.02 -20.95
C ALA A 560 -2.49 3.24 -22.27
N GLU A 561 -1.57 2.32 -22.56
CA GLU A 561 -1.67 1.45 -23.74
C GLU A 561 -2.92 0.57 -23.70
N TRP A 562 -3.20 -0.03 -22.55
CA TRP A 562 -4.40 -0.83 -22.40
C TRP A 562 -5.68 0.01 -22.56
N VAL A 563 -5.73 1.23 -22.00
CA VAL A 563 -6.90 2.13 -22.18
C VAL A 563 -7.05 2.59 -23.63
N ARG A 564 -5.95 2.85 -24.34
CA ARG A 564 -5.95 3.13 -25.79
C ARG A 564 -6.57 1.96 -26.57
N GLN A 565 -6.21 0.72 -26.22
CA GLN A 565 -6.80 -0.50 -26.82
C GLN A 565 -8.30 -0.65 -26.49
N GLN A 566 -8.70 -0.39 -25.24
CA GLN A 566 -10.12 -0.44 -24.86
C GLN A 566 -10.94 0.62 -25.61
N ASP A 567 -10.40 1.82 -25.75
CA ASP A 567 -11.06 2.91 -26.47
C ASP A 567 -11.17 2.64 -27.97
N ALA A 568 -10.16 2.04 -28.59
CA ALA A 568 -10.22 1.60 -29.99
C ALA A 568 -11.33 0.56 -30.21
N ALA A 569 -11.51 -0.38 -29.28
CA ALA A 569 -12.57 -1.38 -29.34
C ALA A 569 -13.97 -0.78 -29.08
N LYS A 570 -14.07 0.16 -28.13
CA LYS A 570 -15.32 0.84 -27.78
C LYS A 570 -15.03 2.28 -27.34
N PRO A 571 -15.55 3.31 -28.04
CA PRO A 571 -15.28 4.70 -27.69
C PRO A 571 -15.60 5.03 -26.23
N THR A 572 -14.64 5.68 -25.56
CA THR A 572 -14.70 6.10 -24.15
C THR A 572 -14.55 7.62 -24.04
N ASP A 573 -14.52 8.13 -22.80
CA ASP A 573 -14.21 9.54 -22.55
C ASP A 573 -12.74 9.91 -22.81
N PHE A 574 -11.86 8.92 -23.00
CA PHE A 574 -10.46 9.15 -23.31
C PHE A 574 -10.23 9.47 -24.80
N ARG A 575 -11.21 9.22 -25.69
CA ARG A 575 -11.11 9.45 -27.15
C ARG A 575 -10.62 10.85 -27.52
N SER A 576 -11.07 11.89 -26.82
CA SER A 576 -10.66 13.28 -27.12
C SER A 576 -9.24 13.61 -26.67
N ILE A 577 -8.65 12.76 -25.81
CA ILE A 577 -7.27 12.90 -25.35
C ILE A 577 -6.34 12.12 -26.27
N ILE A 578 -6.71 10.89 -26.63
CA ILE A 578 -5.85 9.97 -27.38
C ILE A 578 -5.33 10.64 -28.67
N ASN A 579 -4.00 10.71 -28.81
CA ASN A 579 -3.30 11.31 -29.95
C ASN A 579 -3.65 12.79 -30.23
N SER A 580 -4.19 13.53 -29.25
CA SER A 580 -4.53 14.94 -29.41
C SER A 580 -3.32 15.87 -29.52
N ASN A 581 -2.12 15.39 -29.18
CA ASN A 581 -0.90 16.19 -29.03
C ASN A 581 -1.05 17.36 -28.03
N ASN A 582 -2.10 17.36 -27.21
CA ASN A 582 -2.38 18.42 -26.24
C ASN A 582 -2.09 17.94 -24.82
N VAL A 583 -0.93 18.33 -24.30
CA VAL A 583 -0.48 17.97 -22.95
C VAL A 583 -0.59 19.11 -21.93
N LYS A 584 -1.23 20.24 -22.29
CA LYS A 584 -1.30 21.45 -21.44
C LYS A 584 -1.87 21.20 -20.03
N ARG A 585 -2.66 20.14 -19.86
CA ARG A 585 -3.26 19.75 -18.58
C ARG A 585 -2.29 18.98 -17.66
N TRP A 586 -1.20 18.45 -18.22
CA TRP A 586 -0.20 17.63 -17.52
C TRP A 586 1.20 18.23 -17.71
N PRO A 587 1.40 19.50 -17.27
CA PRO A 587 2.66 20.20 -17.48
C PRO A 587 3.75 19.68 -16.53
N LEU A 588 4.97 20.19 -16.71
CA LEU A 588 5.99 20.21 -15.65
C LEU A 588 5.41 20.85 -14.38
N ARG A 589 5.36 20.07 -13.30
CA ARG A 589 4.88 20.57 -11.99
C ARG A 589 6.05 21.04 -11.13
N ALA A 590 5.75 21.95 -10.22
CA ALA A 590 6.71 22.38 -9.19
C ALA A 590 7.30 21.17 -8.44
N PRO A 591 8.61 21.15 -8.15
CA PRO A 591 9.56 22.26 -8.33
C PRO A 591 10.21 22.32 -9.73
N ASN A 592 9.74 21.54 -10.70
CA ASN A 592 10.36 21.36 -12.02
C ASN A 592 9.71 22.22 -13.11
N ASP A 593 8.87 23.18 -12.76
CA ASP A 593 8.17 24.08 -13.69
C ASP A 593 9.13 24.92 -14.57
N LYS A 594 10.39 25.03 -14.15
CA LYS A 594 11.47 25.72 -14.88
C LYS A 594 12.47 24.77 -15.54
N TRP A 595 12.21 23.46 -15.53
CA TRP A 595 13.11 22.48 -16.14
C TRP A 595 13.19 22.70 -17.65
N ASN A 596 14.39 22.52 -18.21
CA ASN A 596 14.65 22.68 -19.63
C ASN A 596 15.51 21.52 -20.15
N LYS A 597 15.07 20.88 -21.24
CA LYS A 597 15.80 19.79 -21.90
C LYS A 597 17.17 20.24 -22.42
N ASN A 598 17.30 21.48 -22.86
CA ASN A 598 18.54 22.02 -23.43
C ASN A 598 19.60 22.20 -22.33
N ASP A 599 19.24 22.71 -21.15
CA ASP A 599 20.16 22.84 -20.02
C ASP A 599 20.72 21.47 -19.59
N LEU A 600 19.88 20.42 -19.61
CA LEU A 600 20.30 19.05 -19.30
C LEU A 600 21.19 18.48 -20.41
N TYR A 601 20.82 18.69 -21.67
CA TYR A 601 21.63 18.29 -22.82
C TYR A 601 23.00 18.96 -22.81
N GLU A 602 23.07 20.27 -22.62
CA GLU A 602 24.32 21.02 -22.51
C GLU A 602 25.17 20.51 -21.36
N ARG A 603 24.57 20.23 -20.20
CA ARG A 603 25.28 19.61 -19.07
C ARG A 603 25.86 18.25 -19.47
N TYR A 604 25.11 17.42 -20.17
CA TYR A 604 25.61 16.13 -20.66
C TYR A 604 26.73 16.32 -21.69
N VAL A 605 26.61 17.24 -22.64
CA VAL A 605 27.67 17.55 -23.62
C VAL A 605 28.94 18.01 -22.92
N GLN A 606 28.83 18.82 -21.86
CA GLN A 606 29.98 19.21 -21.04
C GLN A 606 30.61 18.02 -20.32
N ILE A 607 29.79 17.11 -19.77
CA ILE A 607 30.27 15.86 -19.19
C ILE A 607 31.03 15.06 -20.26
N PHE A 608 30.41 14.82 -21.42
CA PHE A 608 30.97 14.04 -22.52
C PHE A 608 32.33 14.61 -23.01
N LYS A 609 32.44 15.93 -23.13
CA LYS A 609 33.67 16.60 -23.60
C LYS A 609 34.79 16.62 -22.55
N ASN A 610 34.47 16.73 -21.25
CA ASN A 610 35.46 17.11 -20.25
C ASN A 610 35.87 16.01 -19.27
N GLY A 611 35.04 15.00 -19.04
CA GLY A 611 35.21 14.12 -17.87
C GLY A 611 34.07 14.28 -16.90
N GLU A 612 33.42 13.18 -16.51
CA GLU A 612 32.75 13.13 -15.20
C GLU A 612 33.60 12.35 -14.19
N PHE A 613 34.14 11.20 -14.60
CA PHE A 613 34.99 10.36 -13.75
C PHE A 613 36.41 10.33 -14.28
N ARG A 614 37.38 10.21 -13.36
CA ARG A 614 38.76 9.89 -13.67
C ARG A 614 39.08 8.54 -13.05
N TYR A 615 39.43 7.56 -13.89
CA TYR A 615 39.78 6.23 -13.43
C TYR A 615 41.28 6.08 -13.32
N ASN A 616 41.71 5.33 -12.30
CA ASN A 616 43.05 4.80 -12.22
C ASN A 616 42.98 3.34 -12.65
N VAL A 617 43.17 3.10 -13.95
CA VAL A 617 43.26 1.75 -14.50
C VAL A 617 44.73 1.36 -14.50
N ASP A 618 45.07 0.24 -13.85
CA ASP A 618 46.41 -0.35 -13.96
C ASP A 618 46.57 -0.92 -15.37
N THR A 619 47.24 -0.16 -16.23
CA THR A 619 47.72 -0.61 -17.53
C THR A 619 49.22 -0.89 -17.46
N ASP A 620 49.80 -1.52 -18.48
CA ASP A 620 51.26 -1.72 -18.55
C ASP A 620 52.04 -0.38 -18.65
N HIS A 621 51.34 0.76 -18.71
CA HIS A 621 51.88 2.11 -18.92
C HIS A 621 51.27 3.24 -18.03
N GLY A 622 50.38 2.94 -17.08
CA GLY A 622 49.80 3.92 -16.14
C GLY A 622 48.31 4.30 -16.36
N VAL A 623 47.86 5.37 -15.68
CA VAL A 623 46.46 5.78 -15.39
C VAL A 623 45.72 6.47 -16.55
N GLN A 624 44.40 6.18 -16.77
CA GLN A 624 43.59 6.85 -17.83
C GLN A 624 42.04 6.92 -17.62
N ILE A 625 41.35 7.86 -18.30
CA ILE A 625 40.01 8.48 -18.00
C ILE A 625 38.96 8.23 -19.15
N TYR A 626 37.66 7.97 -18.87
CA TYR A 626 36.58 7.59 -19.86
C TYR A 626 35.10 8.05 -19.52
N ILE A 627 34.17 8.25 -20.52
CA ILE A 627 32.73 8.76 -20.38
C ILE A 627 31.81 8.64 -21.65
N VAL A 628 30.44 8.41 -21.61
CA VAL A 628 29.29 8.43 -22.64
C VAL A 628 27.84 7.80 -22.28
N GLY A 629 26.69 8.20 -22.92
CA GLY A 629 25.47 7.36 -23.24
C GLY A 629 24.07 8.08 -23.46
N GLY A 630 22.89 7.36 -23.74
CA GLY A 630 21.42 7.79 -23.99
C GLY A 630 20.22 6.85 -23.45
N VAL A 631 18.86 6.98 -23.74
CA VAL A 631 17.59 6.20 -23.25
C VAL A 631 16.41 6.14 -24.29
N ASP A 632 15.64 5.04 -24.50
CA ASP A 632 14.52 4.90 -25.51
C ASP A 632 13.28 4.07 -25.04
N PHE A 633 12.05 4.63 -25.08
CA PHE A 633 10.79 4.00 -24.62
C PHE A 633 9.71 3.84 -25.73
N SER A 634 10.12 3.87 -27.01
CA SER A 634 9.20 3.85 -28.17
C SER A 634 8.30 2.61 -28.25
N LYS A 635 8.68 1.50 -27.58
CA LYS A 635 7.93 0.25 -27.50
C LYS A 635 7.48 -0.03 -26.07
N SER A 636 6.29 -0.63 -25.88
CA SER A 636 5.78 -1.05 -24.56
C SER A 636 5.20 -2.47 -24.61
N PRO A 637 6.01 -3.51 -24.81
CA PRO A 637 5.53 -4.89 -24.92
C PRO A 637 4.88 -5.38 -23.62
N LYS A 638 3.91 -6.31 -23.71
CA LYS A 638 3.25 -6.96 -22.56
C LYS A 638 3.15 -8.47 -22.76
N ARG A 639 3.21 -9.23 -21.66
CA ARG A 639 2.97 -10.68 -21.60
C ARG A 639 1.82 -10.97 -20.63
N ASN A 640 0.73 -11.54 -21.14
CA ASN A 640 -0.43 -11.90 -20.33
C ASN A 640 -0.23 -13.28 -19.70
N ILE A 641 -0.51 -13.42 -18.41
CA ILE A 641 -0.41 -14.71 -17.71
C ILE A 641 -1.76 -15.41 -17.57
N THR A 642 -1.70 -16.73 -17.35
CA THR A 642 -2.91 -17.54 -17.15
C THR A 642 -3.59 -17.18 -15.82
N ARG A 643 -4.91 -17.42 -15.73
CA ARG A 643 -5.65 -17.24 -14.46
C ARG A 643 -5.11 -18.14 -13.35
N VAL A 644 -4.64 -19.35 -13.69
CA VAL A 644 -4.07 -20.30 -12.73
C VAL A 644 -2.75 -19.78 -12.18
N GLU A 645 -1.81 -19.37 -13.04
CA GLU A 645 -0.55 -18.74 -12.64
C GLU A 645 -0.82 -17.48 -11.79
N PHE A 646 -1.73 -16.62 -12.24
CA PHE A 646 -2.15 -15.42 -11.50
C PHE A 646 -2.67 -15.75 -10.10
N SER A 647 -3.55 -16.75 -9.97
CA SER A 647 -4.16 -17.10 -8.68
C SER A 647 -3.17 -17.75 -7.71
N LEU A 648 -2.19 -18.50 -8.22
CA LEU A 648 -1.16 -19.15 -7.43
C LEU A 648 -0.08 -18.17 -6.97
N GLU A 649 0.38 -17.29 -7.86
CA GLU A 649 1.44 -16.32 -7.55
C GLU A 649 0.93 -15.05 -6.86
N ASN A 650 -0.33 -14.67 -7.11
CA ASN A 650 -0.96 -13.48 -6.55
C ASN A 650 -2.30 -13.79 -5.85
N PRO A 651 -2.30 -14.64 -4.80
CA PRO A 651 -3.53 -15.04 -4.15
C PRO A 651 -4.34 -13.84 -3.66
N ARG A 652 -5.61 -13.75 -4.08
CA ARG A 652 -6.58 -12.71 -3.69
C ARG A 652 -6.25 -11.28 -4.14
N LEU A 653 -5.32 -11.09 -5.07
CA LEU A 653 -5.00 -9.74 -5.56
C LEU A 653 -6.21 -9.07 -6.24
N ASP A 654 -7.09 -9.84 -6.86
CA ASP A 654 -8.38 -9.41 -7.41
C ASP A 654 -9.30 -8.77 -6.36
N THR A 655 -9.54 -9.48 -5.26
CA THR A 655 -10.35 -8.96 -4.16
C THR A 655 -9.65 -7.81 -3.43
N THR A 656 -8.33 -7.85 -3.31
CA THR A 656 -7.52 -6.81 -2.67
C THR A 656 -7.62 -5.49 -3.43
N THR A 657 -7.33 -5.50 -4.73
CA THR A 657 -7.41 -4.29 -5.60
C THR A 657 -8.83 -3.73 -5.64
N SER A 658 -9.85 -4.59 -5.72
CA SER A 658 -11.25 -4.16 -5.64
C SER A 658 -11.60 -3.50 -4.29
N THR A 659 -11.19 -4.10 -3.15
CA THR A 659 -11.38 -3.50 -1.81
C THR A 659 -10.67 -2.16 -1.68
N SER A 660 -9.47 -2.06 -2.26
CA SER A 660 -8.61 -0.89 -2.13
C SER A 660 -9.25 0.39 -2.65
N THR A 661 -10.19 0.30 -3.60
CA THR A 661 -10.96 1.46 -4.09
C THR A 661 -11.89 2.06 -3.04
N GLN A 662 -12.18 1.33 -1.95
CA GLN A 662 -13.14 1.70 -0.91
C GLN A 662 -12.47 1.92 0.45
N THR A 663 -11.38 1.22 0.75
CA THR A 663 -10.60 1.38 1.98
C THR A 663 -9.16 0.91 1.80
N GLU A 664 -8.22 1.50 2.54
CA GLU A 664 -6.86 0.98 2.70
C GLU A 664 -6.93 -0.52 3.08
N THR A 665 -6.18 -1.34 2.35
CA THR A 665 -6.22 -2.81 2.49
C THR A 665 -4.81 -3.37 2.52
N GLY A 666 -4.45 -4.16 3.55
CA GLY A 666 -3.19 -4.92 3.56
C GLY A 666 -3.22 -6.11 2.61
N TYR A 667 -2.07 -6.45 2.01
CA TYR A 667 -1.95 -7.61 1.11
C TYR A 667 -1.32 -8.82 1.81
N GLY A 668 -2.15 -9.83 2.10
CA GLY A 668 -1.73 -11.05 2.80
C GLY A 668 -0.98 -10.74 4.11
N ASP A 669 0.13 -11.42 4.34
CA ASP A 669 1.03 -11.20 5.48
C ASP A 669 2.17 -10.20 5.18
N THR A 670 2.10 -9.47 4.06
CA THR A 670 3.16 -8.52 3.63
C THR A 670 3.03 -7.15 4.30
N GLN A 671 4.11 -6.36 4.35
CA GLN A 671 4.08 -4.97 4.83
C GLN A 671 3.66 -3.99 3.69
N THR A 672 2.72 -4.43 2.86
CA THR A 672 2.27 -3.69 1.67
C THR A 672 0.82 -3.27 1.84
N ALA A 673 0.55 -2.00 1.57
CA ALA A 673 -0.78 -1.42 1.45
C ALA A 673 -1.21 -1.41 -0.01
N PHE A 674 -2.46 -1.79 -0.26
CA PHE A 674 -3.18 -1.48 -1.49
C PHE A 674 -4.18 -0.38 -1.19
N LEU A 675 -4.10 0.68 -2.00
CA LEU A 675 -4.91 1.87 -1.90
C LEU A 675 -5.37 2.22 -3.32
N GLY A 676 -6.67 2.44 -3.49
CA GLY A 676 -7.26 2.74 -4.78
C GLY A 676 -8.09 4.01 -4.75
N GLY A 677 -8.55 4.37 -5.93
CA GLY A 677 -9.59 5.37 -6.15
C GLY A 677 -10.40 4.99 -7.38
N GLY A 678 -11.51 5.68 -7.58
CA GLY A 678 -12.37 5.42 -8.72
C GLY A 678 -13.25 6.60 -9.05
N GLY A 679 -13.82 6.56 -10.26
CA GLY A 679 -14.88 7.48 -10.66
C GLY A 679 -16.27 6.86 -10.57
N SER A 680 -16.36 5.58 -10.18
CA SER A 680 -17.62 4.88 -9.96
C SER A 680 -17.90 4.76 -8.47
N GLU A 681 -19.05 5.28 -8.02
CA GLU A 681 -19.48 5.12 -6.63
C GLU A 681 -19.84 3.65 -6.41
N LYS A 682 -18.98 2.92 -5.70
CA LYS A 682 -19.32 1.62 -5.15
C LYS A 682 -19.91 1.87 -3.78
N ASN A 683 -21.21 2.19 -3.75
CA ASN A 683 -21.93 2.26 -2.50
C ASN A 683 -21.96 0.83 -1.94
N PRO A 684 -21.30 0.55 -0.79
CA PRO A 684 -21.13 -0.82 -0.30
C PRO A 684 -22.46 -1.47 0.15
N GLY A 685 -23.58 -0.76 0.05
CA GLY A 685 -24.88 -1.16 0.56
C GLY A 685 -25.07 -0.72 2.01
N LYS A 686 -26.24 -1.04 2.57
CA LYS A 686 -26.54 -0.78 3.99
C LYS A 686 -25.57 -1.59 4.88
N PRO A 687 -25.29 -1.14 6.13
CA PRO A 687 -24.50 -1.90 7.09
C PRO A 687 -24.95 -3.36 7.15
N ASP A 688 -24.00 -4.30 7.31
CA ASP A 688 -24.25 -5.75 7.24
C ASP A 688 -25.60 -6.12 7.89
N PRO A 689 -26.54 -6.75 7.14
CA PRO A 689 -27.85 -7.10 7.68
C PRO A 689 -27.68 -8.03 8.88
N LYS A 690 -28.49 -7.81 9.93
CA LYS A 690 -28.53 -8.60 11.18
C LYS A 690 -28.64 -10.10 10.85
N PRO A 691 -27.57 -10.91 10.98
CA PRO A 691 -27.71 -12.35 10.89
C PRO A 691 -28.19 -12.86 12.24
N THR A 692 -29.19 -13.75 12.25
CA THR A 692 -29.56 -14.48 13.46
C THR A 692 -28.56 -15.63 13.63
N PRO A 693 -27.73 -15.67 14.69
CA PRO A 693 -26.94 -16.86 15.00
C PRO A 693 -27.90 -18.03 15.18
N THR A 694 -27.76 -19.02 14.30
CA THR A 694 -28.51 -20.27 14.37
C THR A 694 -27.77 -21.17 15.36
N PRO A 695 -28.41 -21.65 16.43
CA PRO A 695 -27.84 -22.68 17.28
C PRO A 695 -27.56 -23.92 16.42
N THR A 696 -26.31 -24.35 16.36
CA THR A 696 -25.96 -25.64 15.76
C THR A 696 -26.45 -26.74 16.71
N GLU A 697 -27.44 -27.52 16.29
CA GLU A 697 -27.78 -28.78 16.94
C GLU A 697 -26.60 -29.76 16.84
N PRO A 698 -26.38 -30.63 17.84
CA PRO A 698 -25.31 -31.61 17.79
C PRO A 698 -25.54 -32.64 16.67
N ASP A 699 -24.49 -32.92 15.90
CA ASP A 699 -24.45 -33.94 14.84
C ASP A 699 -25.06 -35.28 15.29
N PRO A 700 -25.99 -35.89 14.53
CA PRO A 700 -26.30 -37.30 14.70
C PRO A 700 -25.18 -38.18 14.13
N SER A 701 -24.81 -39.19 14.92
CA SER A 701 -23.84 -40.25 14.63
C SER A 701 -24.02 -40.89 13.24
N PRO A 702 -22.95 -41.33 12.55
CA PRO A 702 -23.01 -41.76 11.16
C PRO A 702 -23.76 -43.10 11.01
N SER A 703 -24.83 -43.09 10.23
CA SER A 703 -25.49 -44.30 9.72
C SER A 703 -24.99 -44.61 8.31
N LYS A 704 -24.94 -45.92 7.99
CA LYS A 704 -24.36 -46.56 6.79
C LYS A 704 -24.81 -45.95 5.44
N PRO A 705 -23.98 -46.06 4.39
CA PRO A 705 -24.37 -45.72 3.03
C PRO A 705 -25.16 -46.88 2.38
N ASP A 706 -26.30 -46.56 1.80
CA ASP A 706 -27.01 -47.39 0.80
C ASP A 706 -26.51 -47.05 -0.61
N ASP A 707 -26.37 -48.09 -1.42
CA ASP A 707 -26.06 -48.05 -2.85
C ASP A 707 -27.18 -47.34 -3.64
N ASP A 708 -26.79 -46.54 -4.65
CA ASP A 708 -27.08 -46.75 -6.08
C ASP A 708 -27.02 -45.43 -6.88
N SER A 709 -26.65 -45.53 -8.16
CA SER A 709 -26.69 -44.54 -9.27
C SER A 709 -25.34 -44.00 -9.80
N SER A 710 -24.83 -44.63 -10.85
CA SER A 710 -23.75 -44.15 -11.73
C SER A 710 -24.25 -43.10 -12.76
N PRO A 711 -23.40 -42.15 -13.23
CA PRO A 711 -23.75 -41.20 -14.29
C PRO A 711 -23.24 -41.64 -15.67
N THR A 712 -24.02 -41.40 -16.72
CA THR A 712 -23.65 -41.56 -18.13
C THR A 712 -23.11 -40.25 -18.71
N PRO A 713 -22.02 -40.23 -19.52
CA PRO A 713 -21.47 -39.02 -20.13
C PRO A 713 -22.02 -38.77 -21.55
N SER A 714 -22.20 -37.51 -21.94
CA SER A 714 -22.55 -37.08 -23.31
C SER A 714 -21.45 -36.23 -23.94
N THR A 715 -21.11 -36.52 -25.20
CA THR A 715 -20.09 -35.86 -26.03
C THR A 715 -20.73 -34.83 -26.98
N PRO A 716 -20.10 -33.67 -27.30
CA PRO A 716 -20.58 -32.74 -28.33
C PRO A 716 -19.93 -32.95 -29.71
N ALA A 717 -20.68 -32.67 -30.78
CA ALA A 717 -20.28 -32.75 -32.20
C ALA A 717 -19.60 -31.46 -32.73
N PRO A 718 -18.89 -31.50 -33.88
CA PRO A 718 -18.00 -30.42 -34.34
C PRO A 718 -18.64 -29.44 -35.36
N ALA A 719 -18.06 -28.23 -35.46
CA ALA A 719 -18.43 -27.15 -36.38
C ALA A 719 -17.66 -27.20 -37.72
N PRO A 720 -18.18 -26.61 -38.81
CA PRO A 720 -17.53 -26.63 -40.13
C PRO A 720 -16.61 -25.43 -40.38
N SER A 721 -15.59 -25.68 -41.21
CA SER A 721 -14.58 -24.77 -41.74
C SER A 721 -15.09 -23.95 -42.93
N ASP A 722 -14.61 -22.71 -43.10
CA ASP A 722 -14.63 -22.07 -44.42
C ASP A 722 -13.40 -21.18 -44.67
N ASN A 723 -12.91 -21.22 -45.91
CA ASN A 723 -11.69 -20.58 -46.44
C ASN A 723 -12.03 -19.32 -47.25
N GLY A 724 -11.26 -18.23 -47.10
CA GLY A 724 -11.33 -17.07 -48.00
C GLY A 724 -10.18 -16.05 -47.84
N LYS A 725 -9.52 -15.71 -48.95
CA LYS A 725 -8.26 -14.94 -49.15
C LYS A 725 -8.29 -13.43 -48.75
N PRO A 726 -7.12 -12.75 -48.63
CA PRO A 726 -6.93 -11.48 -47.91
C PRO A 726 -6.93 -10.21 -48.79
N PRO A 727 -7.09 -9.00 -48.20
CA PRO A 727 -6.64 -7.76 -48.84
C PRO A 727 -5.53 -7.00 -48.06
N ALA A 728 -4.63 -6.43 -48.87
CA ALA A 728 -3.71 -5.29 -48.76
C ALA A 728 -3.16 -4.77 -47.39
N LYS A 729 -1.84 -4.54 -47.40
CA LYS A 729 -0.99 -3.92 -46.37
C LYS A 729 -1.35 -2.46 -46.05
N GLU A 730 -1.46 -2.18 -44.75
CA GLU A 730 -1.29 -0.86 -44.11
C GLU A 730 -0.22 -0.96 -42.99
N PRO A 731 0.39 0.16 -42.56
CA PRO A 731 1.74 0.18 -41.98
C PRO A 731 1.78 -0.34 -40.53
N ASP A 732 2.81 -1.15 -40.27
CA ASP A 732 3.00 -1.99 -39.09
C ASP A 732 2.87 -1.25 -37.75
N GLY A 733 1.93 -1.77 -36.95
CA GLY A 733 1.77 -1.48 -35.55
C GLY A 733 1.00 -2.59 -34.83
N ASP A 734 1.29 -3.89 -35.08
CA ASP A 734 0.94 -4.95 -34.12
C ASP A 734 1.62 -6.34 -34.32
N LEU A 735 1.72 -7.06 -33.19
CA LEU A 735 1.86 -8.51 -32.93
C LEU A 735 3.15 -9.32 -33.22
N ALA A 736 3.81 -9.75 -32.13
CA ALA A 736 4.12 -11.16 -31.80
C ALA A 736 4.42 -11.21 -30.28
N ASP A 737 3.65 -11.91 -29.44
CA ASP A 737 3.77 -13.35 -29.18
C ASP A 737 2.49 -13.84 -28.47
N THR A 738 1.61 -14.54 -29.19
CA THR A 738 0.56 -15.38 -28.57
C THR A 738 1.18 -16.75 -28.36
N GLY A 739 1.65 -17.00 -27.14
CA GLY A 739 2.58 -18.07 -26.86
C GLY A 739 2.15 -19.49 -27.28
N SER A 740 3.14 -20.26 -27.71
CA SER A 740 3.19 -21.70 -27.49
C SER A 740 4.62 -22.27 -27.54
N ASP A 741 5.60 -21.66 -26.85
CA ASP A 741 6.91 -22.29 -26.64
C ASP A 741 7.14 -22.57 -25.14
N THR A 742 6.26 -23.41 -24.58
CA THR A 742 6.58 -24.12 -23.34
C THR A 742 6.89 -25.57 -23.73
N PRO A 743 8.09 -26.12 -23.45
CA PRO A 743 8.38 -27.52 -23.72
C PRO A 743 7.44 -28.39 -22.86
N VAL A 744 6.43 -28.98 -23.50
CA VAL A 744 5.41 -29.85 -22.86
C VAL A 744 6.07 -30.99 -22.06
N GLY A 745 7.30 -31.38 -22.41
CA GLY A 745 8.09 -32.38 -21.69
C GLY A 745 8.50 -31.99 -20.26
N LEU A 746 8.70 -30.70 -19.95
CA LEU A 746 9.17 -30.27 -18.62
C LEU A 746 8.04 -30.29 -17.58
N LEU A 747 6.81 -29.94 -17.98
CA LEU A 747 5.63 -29.97 -17.12
C LEU A 747 5.13 -31.40 -16.87
N ALA A 748 5.25 -32.29 -17.87
CA ALA A 748 4.96 -33.71 -17.69
C ALA A 748 5.95 -34.38 -16.71
N ALA A 749 7.24 -34.01 -16.78
CA ALA A 749 8.26 -34.53 -15.86
C ALA A 749 8.06 -34.04 -14.42
N LEU A 750 7.68 -32.77 -14.22
CA LEU A 750 7.36 -32.20 -12.90
C LEU A 750 6.07 -32.80 -12.30
N ALA A 751 5.04 -33.01 -13.12
CA ALA A 751 3.81 -33.68 -12.67
C ALA A 751 4.06 -35.14 -12.28
N ALA A 752 4.89 -35.87 -13.04
CA ALA A 752 5.26 -37.25 -12.72
C ALA A 752 6.12 -37.35 -11.45
N THR A 753 7.07 -36.43 -11.23
CA THR A 753 7.89 -36.41 -10.00
C THR A 753 7.07 -36.02 -8.76
N LEU A 754 6.12 -35.09 -8.88
CA LEU A 754 5.21 -34.74 -7.78
C LEU A 754 4.22 -35.88 -7.46
N ALA A 755 3.72 -36.60 -8.47
CA ALA A 755 2.87 -37.77 -8.26
C ALA A 755 3.65 -38.92 -7.60
N ALA A 756 4.89 -39.19 -8.04
CA ALA A 756 5.75 -40.21 -7.43
C ALA A 756 6.14 -39.84 -5.99
N GLY A 757 6.45 -38.56 -5.73
CA GLY A 757 6.73 -38.05 -4.38
C GLY A 757 5.53 -38.15 -3.45
N GLY A 758 4.32 -37.84 -3.93
CA GLY A 758 3.07 -37.96 -3.18
C GLY A 758 2.69 -39.42 -2.87
N ALA A 759 2.89 -40.33 -3.82
CA ALA A 759 2.68 -41.77 -3.61
C ALA A 759 3.70 -42.36 -2.62
N GLY A 760 4.97 -41.94 -2.69
CA GLY A 760 6.01 -42.34 -1.75
C GLY A 760 5.74 -41.87 -0.31
N LEU A 761 5.31 -40.62 -0.14
CA LEU A 761 4.98 -40.07 1.18
C LEU A 761 3.76 -40.75 1.81
N THR A 762 2.72 -41.03 1.01
CA THR A 762 1.51 -41.72 1.49
C THR A 762 1.78 -43.18 1.84
N TRP A 763 2.63 -43.87 1.07
CA TRP A 763 3.09 -45.23 1.40
C TRP A 763 3.93 -45.26 2.68
N TRP A 764 4.89 -44.33 2.83
CA TRP A 764 5.73 -44.22 4.02
C TRP A 764 4.92 -43.89 5.29
N MET A 765 3.94 -42.97 5.19
CA MET A 765 3.02 -42.65 6.30
C MET A 765 2.11 -43.83 6.66
N ARG A 766 1.65 -44.62 5.69
CA ARG A 766 0.89 -45.86 5.94
C ARG A 766 1.74 -46.93 6.64
N ARG A 767 3.02 -47.05 6.28
CA ARG A 767 3.95 -48.01 6.92
C ARG A 767 4.25 -47.63 8.37
N ARG A 768 4.48 -46.34 8.67
CA ARG A 768 4.70 -45.86 10.05
C ARG A 768 3.48 -46.03 10.95
N ARG A 769 2.25 -45.91 10.43
CA ARG A 769 1.03 -46.14 11.21
C ARG A 769 0.77 -47.61 11.54
N ARG A 770 1.30 -48.56 10.74
CA ARG A 770 1.18 -50.00 11.03
C ARG A 770 2.23 -50.53 12.02
N SER A 771 3.32 -49.80 12.24
CA SER A 771 4.35 -50.15 13.24
C SER A 771 4.11 -49.56 14.63
N ALA A 772 3.02 -48.81 14.83
CA ALA A 772 2.64 -48.23 16.12
C ALA A 772 1.51 -49.00 16.85
N THR A 773 1.12 -50.17 16.32
CA THR A 773 0.11 -51.07 16.91
C THR A 773 0.55 -52.53 16.79
N ASN A 774 1.76 -52.82 17.27
CA ASN A 774 2.19 -54.13 17.76
C ASN A 774 3.23 -53.93 18.86
#